data_AF-A0A2G2XMX6-F1
#
_entry.id   AF-A0A2G2XMX6-F1
#
_cell.length_a   1.000
_cell.length_b   1.000
_cell.length_c   1.000
_cell.angle_alpha   90.00
_cell.angle_beta   90.00
_cell.angle_gamma   90.00
#
_symmetry.space_group_name_H-M   'P 1'
#
loop_
_entity.id
_entity.type
_entity.pdbx_description
1 polymer ?
#
loop_
_entity_poly.entity_id
_entity_poly.type
_entity_poly.pdbx_seq_one_letter_code
_entity_poly.pdbx_strand_id
1 'polypeptide(L)'
;MALCAYAFPGILNRTVAVASDASKPTPLFSEWIHGTDLQFQFHQKLTQVKKRSRAVQASLSESGEYYTQRPPTPILDTINYPIHMKNLSLKELKQLADELRSDTIFNVSKTGGHLGSSLGVVELTVALHYVFNAPQDRILWDVGHQSYPHKILTGRREKMSTLRQTNGLAGFTKRSESEYDCFGTGHSSTTISAGLGMAVGRDLKGRNNNVIAVIGDGAMTAGQAYEAMNNAGYLDSDMIVILNDNRQVSLPTATLDGPVPPVGALSSALSRLQSNRPLRELREVAKGVTKQIGGPMHELAAKVDEYARGMISGSGSTLFEELGLYYIGPVDGHNIDDLISILKEVRSTKTTGPVLIHVVTEKGRGYPYAERAADKYHGVAKFDPATGKQFKGSAKTQSYTTYFAEALIAEAEADKDIVAIHAAMGGGTGMNLFLRRFPTRCFDVGIAEQHAVTFAAGLACEGLKPFCAIYSSFMQRAYDQARQMPAISLFVEYSAFSVVHDVDLQKLPVRFAMDRAGLVGADGPTHCGAFDVTFMACLPNMVVMAPSDEAELFHIVATAAAIDDRPSCFRYPRGNGIGVELPAGNKGIPLEVGKGRILVEGERVALLGYGSAVQNCLAAASVLESRGLQVTVADARFCKPLDRALIRSLAKSHEVLVTVEEGSIGGFGSHVVQFMALDGLLDGKLKWRPIVLPDRYIDHGSPADQLAEAGLTPSHIAATVFNILGQTREALEIEVEKLKERENKNKRARIGQFGYSKPRSGSGSRSQFQGHSLMPAPSSASDPLPKAKKEKSAGLQIPAQPGHPVPPQGASSSIDSGHCQYWLYALPFFHEKESLPDVVTVSIPEGESVVVKRVYKECPITILHKIILVDLIELEMVDFDVIMGMDWIHSCYASIDCITHVVKFHFPGKAVFQWKGSSVIPKGRFISYLKSRKLISKGCIYHLVLVKDTKSESPIVQSVCVINEFSEVFPENLPGVLPDREIEFSIDLFPDNQPISIRPYRMDLTKLKELKEQLINVIT
;
A
#
# COMPACT_ATOMS: atom_id res chain seq x y z
N MET A 1 35.06 -8.79 -47.18
CA MET A 1 35.70 -7.54 -47.62
C MET A 1 35.86 -6.70 -46.36
N ALA A 2 37.07 -6.46 -45.84
CA ALA A 2 38.11 -5.55 -46.35
C ALA A 2 37.75 -4.07 -46.10
N LEU A 3 38.60 -3.20 -45.53
CA LEU A 3 39.87 -3.38 -44.79
C LEU A 3 40.26 -2.04 -44.13
N CYS A 4 41.31 -2.06 -43.30
CA CYS A 4 42.13 -0.93 -42.82
C CYS A 4 41.60 0.00 -41.71
N ALA A 5 42.43 0.59 -40.85
CA ALA A 5 43.73 0.17 -40.26
C ALA A 5 44.32 1.30 -39.36
N TYR A 6 44.68 0.98 -38.11
CA TYR A 6 45.85 1.49 -37.33
C TYR A 6 46.01 3.04 -37.13
N ALA A 7 46.82 3.56 -36.19
CA ALA A 7 47.88 2.96 -35.38
C ALA A 7 48.02 3.56 -33.95
N PHE A 8 48.55 2.75 -33.02
CA PHE A 8 49.30 3.18 -31.82
C PHE A 8 50.77 3.52 -32.20
N PRO A 9 51.55 4.17 -31.31
CA PRO A 9 52.43 3.44 -30.37
C PRO A 9 52.18 3.92 -28.91
N GLY A 10 52.38 3.16 -27.84
CA GLY A 10 53.51 2.28 -27.49
C GLY A 10 54.10 2.79 -26.16
N ILE A 11 54.75 2.04 -25.27
CA ILE A 11 55.35 0.70 -25.37
C ILE A 11 55.71 0.20 -23.94
N LEU A 12 55.48 -1.10 -23.64
CA LEU A 12 56.19 -1.98 -22.65
C LEU A 12 56.28 -1.57 -21.13
N ASN A 13 56.39 -2.47 -20.13
CA ASN A 13 56.42 -3.94 -20.12
C ASN A 13 56.00 -4.56 -18.75
N ARG A 14 55.64 -5.85 -18.79
CA ARG A 14 56.00 -6.99 -17.88
C ARG A 14 56.92 -6.71 -16.66
N THR A 15 56.86 -7.41 -15.50
CA THR A 15 56.11 -8.62 -15.02
C THR A 15 56.38 -8.90 -13.52
N VAL A 16 55.42 -9.55 -12.83
CA VAL A 16 55.58 -10.65 -11.82
C VAL A 16 56.23 -10.38 -10.44
N ALA A 17 55.66 -11.07 -9.43
CA ALA A 17 56.14 -11.33 -8.06
C ALA A 17 56.21 -10.13 -7.09
N VAL A 18 55.92 -10.19 -5.79
CA VAL A 18 55.26 -11.09 -4.80
C VAL A 18 55.92 -10.72 -3.45
N ALA A 19 55.13 -10.79 -2.37
CA ALA A 19 55.53 -10.76 -0.94
C ALA A 19 55.77 -9.40 -0.23
N SER A 20 55.02 -9.26 0.87
CA SER A 20 55.42 -8.76 2.22
C SER A 20 56.07 -7.37 2.38
N ASP A 21 55.77 -6.52 3.36
CA ASP A 21 54.86 -6.41 4.51
C ASP A 21 55.33 -5.13 5.26
N ALA A 22 54.71 -4.77 6.40
CA ALA A 22 55.31 -4.01 7.50
C ALA A 22 55.69 -2.51 7.31
N SER A 23 54.67 -1.66 7.43
CA SER A 23 54.53 -0.63 8.51
C SER A 23 55.63 0.41 8.85
N LYS A 24 55.22 1.70 8.77
CA LYS A 24 55.46 2.82 9.75
C LYS A 24 56.91 3.37 9.95
N PRO A 25 57.11 4.54 10.60
CA PRO A 25 56.42 5.85 10.43
C PRO A 25 57.38 7.08 10.38
N THR A 26 56.80 8.29 10.30
CA THR A 26 57.27 9.68 10.64
C THR A 26 58.43 9.84 11.66
N PRO A 27 59.19 10.98 11.78
CA PRO A 27 58.70 12.39 11.62
C PRO A 27 59.68 13.58 11.22
N LEU A 28 59.07 14.72 10.81
CA LEU A 28 59.31 16.16 11.16
C LEU A 28 60.64 16.97 10.97
N PHE A 29 60.46 18.22 10.47
CA PHE A 29 61.22 19.50 10.65
C PHE A 29 62.67 19.60 10.08
N SER A 30 63.26 20.75 9.69
CA SER A 30 63.01 22.21 9.93
C SER A 30 63.65 23.16 8.85
N GLU A 31 63.52 24.50 9.05
CA GLU A 31 64.41 25.61 8.55
C GLU A 31 64.29 26.12 7.07
N TRP A 32 64.57 27.40 6.69
CA TRP A 32 64.55 28.74 7.35
C TRP A 32 64.76 29.91 6.31
N ILE A 33 64.91 31.16 6.79
CA ILE A 33 65.54 32.37 6.17
C ILE A 33 64.67 33.46 5.44
N HIS A 34 64.40 34.51 6.24
CA HIS A 34 64.38 35.99 6.06
C HIS A 34 64.05 36.79 4.76
N GLY A 35 63.33 37.90 5.01
CA GLY A 35 63.36 39.20 4.29
C GLY A 35 62.70 40.31 5.15
N THR A 36 63.35 41.49 5.30
CA THR A 36 63.02 42.59 6.23
C THR A 36 62.04 43.64 5.62
N ASP A 37 61.51 44.70 6.28
CA ASP A 37 61.83 45.40 7.55
C ASP A 37 60.68 46.34 8.06
N LEU A 38 60.90 46.99 9.22
CA LEU A 38 60.25 48.21 9.80
C LEU A 38 58.81 48.14 10.38
N GLN A 39 58.47 48.89 11.44
CA GLN A 39 59.03 48.97 12.80
C GLN A 39 58.04 49.68 13.77
N PHE A 40 58.04 49.25 15.04
CA PHE A 40 57.83 50.03 16.29
C PHE A 40 56.43 50.38 16.88
N GLN A 41 56.30 49.96 18.16
CA GLN A 41 55.63 50.62 19.32
C GLN A 41 54.08 50.59 19.50
N PHE A 42 53.54 50.45 20.73
CA PHE A 42 54.03 49.85 21.99
C PHE A 42 52.82 49.58 22.95
N HIS A 43 52.90 48.52 23.74
CA HIS A 43 52.35 48.34 25.10
C HIS A 43 50.86 48.58 25.51
N GLN A 44 50.41 47.56 26.27
CA GLN A 44 49.59 47.59 27.49
C GLN A 44 48.05 47.46 27.46
N LYS A 45 47.61 46.63 28.42
CA LYS A 45 46.23 46.27 28.77
C LYS A 45 45.53 47.46 29.43
N LEU A 46 44.21 47.57 29.25
CA LEU A 46 43.27 47.48 30.38
C LEU A 46 41.80 47.31 29.93
N THR A 47 41.00 46.79 30.85
CA THR A 47 39.57 46.48 30.73
C THR A 47 38.67 47.72 30.66
N GLN A 48 37.63 47.73 29.82
CA GLN A 48 36.23 47.63 30.29
C GLN A 48 35.16 47.68 29.17
N VAL A 49 34.01 47.09 29.50
CA VAL A 49 32.75 46.95 28.76
C VAL A 49 32.20 48.27 28.16
N LYS A 50 31.67 48.20 26.92
CA LYS A 50 30.58 49.10 26.47
C LYS A 50 29.50 48.34 25.69
N LYS A 51 28.25 48.83 25.79
CA LYS A 51 27.01 48.19 25.35
C LYS A 51 26.80 48.22 23.82
N ARG A 52 25.99 47.27 23.35
CA ARG A 52 25.34 47.19 22.02
C ARG A 52 24.87 48.54 21.45
N SER A 53 25.01 48.71 20.14
CA SER A 53 23.98 49.29 19.27
C SER A 53 23.79 48.41 18.02
N ARG A 54 22.68 48.59 17.30
CA ARG A 54 22.19 47.67 16.26
C ARG A 54 22.84 47.93 14.89
N ALA A 55 23.20 46.86 14.19
CA ALA A 55 23.06 46.74 12.74
C ALA A 55 22.77 45.27 12.40
N VAL A 56 21.65 45.01 11.72
CA VAL A 56 21.30 43.67 11.20
C VAL A 56 21.68 43.64 9.73
N GLN A 57 22.70 42.85 9.38
CA GLN A 57 22.92 42.40 8.01
C GLN A 57 22.70 40.89 8.00
N ALA A 58 21.62 40.47 7.37
CA ALA A 58 21.34 39.08 7.10
C ALA A 58 22.05 38.69 5.80
N SER A 59 23.15 37.94 5.92
CA SER A 59 23.76 37.18 4.83
C SER A 59 23.74 35.71 5.21
N LEU A 60 23.22 34.87 4.32
CA LEU A 60 23.26 33.41 4.45
C LEU A 60 24.67 32.94 4.78
N SER A 61 24.86 32.33 5.95
CA SER A 61 26.12 31.69 6.32
C SER A 61 25.94 30.17 6.37
N GLU A 62 26.99 29.44 6.01
CA GLU A 62 27.10 27.98 6.13
C GLU A 62 27.16 27.49 7.60
N SER A 63 26.80 28.37 8.54
CA SER A 63 26.85 28.18 9.99
C SER A 63 25.44 28.31 10.58
N GLY A 64 24.55 27.37 10.26
CA GLY A 64 23.23 27.32 10.91
C GLY A 64 23.38 27.22 12.43
N GLU A 65 22.72 28.10 13.18
CA GLU A 65 22.62 27.97 14.63
C GLU A 65 21.71 26.77 14.96
N TYR A 66 22.29 25.58 15.14
CA TYR A 66 21.52 24.39 15.50
C TYR A 66 21.29 24.34 17.01
N TYR A 67 20.07 24.66 17.42
CA TYR A 67 19.72 24.79 18.83
C TYR A 67 19.48 23.43 19.51
N THR A 68 20.17 23.21 20.63
CA THR A 68 19.89 22.10 21.57
C THR A 68 18.69 22.40 22.49
N GLN A 69 18.31 23.68 22.59
CA GLN A 69 17.08 24.17 23.23
C GLN A 69 16.06 24.60 22.15
N ARG A 70 14.84 24.97 22.53
CA ARG A 70 13.79 25.34 21.55
C ARG A 70 14.28 26.54 20.71
N PRO A 71 14.27 26.47 19.37
CA PRO A 71 14.73 27.56 18.52
C PRO A 71 13.87 28.83 18.73
N PRO A 72 14.43 30.03 18.53
CA PRO A 72 13.65 31.26 18.46
C PRO A 72 12.86 31.28 17.14
N THR A 73 11.54 31.25 17.22
CA THR A 73 10.66 31.15 16.04
C THR A 73 9.51 32.17 16.08
N PRO A 74 9.82 33.47 16.00
CA PRO A 74 8.84 34.54 16.26
C PRO A 74 7.65 34.57 15.29
N ILE A 75 7.77 34.08 14.06
CA ILE A 75 6.63 33.98 13.12
C ILE A 75 5.85 32.69 13.40
N LEU A 76 6.52 31.54 13.53
CA LEU A 76 5.88 30.24 13.81
C LEU A 76 5.17 30.22 15.16
N ASP A 77 5.61 31.01 16.14
CA ASP A 77 4.94 31.18 17.44
C ASP A 77 3.57 31.87 17.30
N THR A 78 3.30 32.58 16.18
CA THR A 78 1.97 33.16 15.88
C THR A 78 1.05 32.21 15.12
N ILE A 79 1.57 31.09 14.57
CA ILE A 79 0.86 30.21 13.65
C ILE A 79 0.51 28.90 14.36
N ASN A 80 -0.77 28.76 14.70
CA ASN A 80 -1.34 27.49 15.18
C ASN A 80 -2.06 26.73 14.06
N TYR A 81 -2.61 27.43 13.06
CA TYR A 81 -3.41 26.85 11.98
C TYR A 81 -3.12 27.55 10.64
N PRO A 82 -3.37 26.91 9.48
CA PRO A 82 -3.09 27.47 8.15
C PRO A 82 -3.75 28.84 7.88
N ILE A 83 -4.89 29.12 8.51
CA ILE A 83 -5.59 30.40 8.38
C ILE A 83 -4.76 31.59 8.92
N HIS A 84 -3.85 31.38 9.88
CA HIS A 84 -2.98 32.45 10.39
C HIS A 84 -1.93 32.88 9.35
N MET A 85 -1.62 32.03 8.37
CA MET A 85 -0.60 32.30 7.35
C MET A 85 -1.08 33.23 6.22
N LYS A 86 -2.40 33.37 6.01
CA LYS A 86 -2.96 34.02 4.81
C LYS A 86 -2.56 35.49 4.64
N ASN A 87 -2.30 36.19 5.75
CA ASN A 87 -1.94 37.61 5.75
C ASN A 87 -0.43 37.87 5.72
N LEU A 88 0.41 36.83 5.70
CA LEU A 88 1.86 36.98 5.66
C LEU A 88 2.35 37.41 4.27
N SER A 89 3.33 38.31 4.26
CA SER A 89 4.07 38.66 3.05
C SER A 89 5.00 37.53 2.59
N LEU A 90 5.41 37.57 1.31
CA LEU A 90 6.38 36.59 0.76
C LEU A 90 7.70 36.54 1.56
N LYS A 91 8.12 37.65 2.17
CA LYS A 91 9.31 37.69 3.03
C LYS A 91 9.09 36.95 4.35
N GLU A 92 7.93 37.13 4.96
CA GLU A 92 7.56 36.43 6.20
C GLU A 92 7.33 34.92 5.95
N LEU A 93 6.83 34.54 4.78
CA LEU A 93 6.70 33.13 4.39
C LEU A 93 8.05 32.43 4.18
N LYS A 94 9.07 33.14 3.68
CA LYS A 94 10.46 32.63 3.62
C LYS A 94 11.03 32.41 5.02
N GLN A 95 10.90 33.41 5.89
CA GLN A 95 11.35 33.28 7.28
C GLN A 95 10.58 32.17 8.03
N LEU A 96 9.28 32.01 7.77
CA LEU A 96 8.48 30.91 8.31
C LEU A 96 9.02 29.53 7.88
N ALA A 97 9.49 29.37 6.64
CA ALA A 97 10.11 28.12 6.20
C ALA A 97 11.39 27.81 6.99
N ASP A 98 12.25 28.80 7.23
CA ASP A 98 13.48 28.63 8.02
C ASP A 98 13.19 28.31 9.51
N GLU A 99 12.20 28.98 10.10
CA GLU A 99 11.74 28.71 11.47
C GLU A 99 11.13 27.30 11.59
N LEU A 100 10.30 26.89 10.62
CA LEU A 100 9.65 25.58 10.56
C LEU A 100 10.66 24.44 10.35
N ARG A 101 11.67 24.66 9.50
CA ARG A 101 12.83 23.77 9.33
C ARG A 101 13.58 23.58 10.64
N SER A 102 13.88 24.67 11.35
CA SER A 102 14.58 24.65 12.64
C SER A 102 13.79 23.93 13.73
N ASP A 103 12.49 24.19 13.84
CA ASP A 103 11.59 23.52 14.80
C ASP A 103 11.43 22.02 14.48
N THR A 104 11.43 21.64 13.20
CA THR A 104 11.40 20.24 12.76
C THR A 104 12.69 19.50 13.18
N ILE A 105 13.87 20.07 12.90
CA ILE A 105 15.16 19.48 13.32
C ILE A 105 15.21 19.31 14.84
N PHE A 106 14.83 20.35 15.59
CA PHE A 106 14.82 20.34 17.05
C PHE A 106 13.92 19.23 17.61
N ASN A 107 12.67 19.13 17.17
CA ASN A 107 11.74 18.12 17.68
C ASN A 107 12.20 16.69 17.32
N VAL A 108 12.56 16.45 16.06
CA VAL A 108 12.97 15.10 15.58
C VAL A 108 14.28 14.65 16.23
N SER A 109 15.18 15.56 16.59
CA SER A 109 16.42 15.23 17.32
C SER A 109 16.17 14.53 18.66
N LYS A 110 15.06 14.83 19.32
CA LYS A 110 14.68 14.29 20.64
C LYS A 110 13.95 12.96 20.57
N THR A 111 13.25 12.70 19.46
CA THR A 111 12.37 11.54 19.28
C THR A 111 12.99 10.46 18.37
N GLY A 112 13.81 10.86 17.40
CA GLY A 112 13.99 10.11 16.16
C GLY A 112 12.79 10.30 15.23
N GLY A 113 12.92 9.95 13.95
CA GLY A 113 11.89 10.25 12.95
C GLY A 113 12.38 10.17 11.51
N HIS A 114 11.47 10.47 10.58
CA HIS A 114 11.78 10.62 9.17
C HIS A 114 12.16 12.08 8.86
N LEU A 115 13.45 12.41 9.04
CA LEU A 115 13.92 13.79 8.98
C LEU A 115 14.13 14.26 7.53
N GLY A 116 14.94 13.55 6.74
CA GLY A 116 15.35 14.00 5.41
C GLY A 116 14.20 14.28 4.45
N SER A 117 13.16 13.42 4.47
CA SER A 117 11.91 13.59 3.72
C SER A 117 11.15 14.84 4.15
N SER A 118 11.04 15.09 5.46
CA SER A 118 10.34 16.25 6.02
C SER A 118 11.05 17.58 5.73
N LEU A 119 12.39 17.60 5.71
CA LEU A 119 13.17 18.80 5.41
C LEU A 119 13.10 19.22 3.92
N GLY A 120 12.93 18.24 3.01
CA GLY A 120 12.83 18.49 1.57
C GLY A 120 11.52 19.17 1.15
N VAL A 121 10.44 19.03 1.92
CA VAL A 121 9.10 19.56 1.56
C VAL A 121 8.68 20.78 2.38
N VAL A 122 9.58 21.44 3.11
CA VAL A 122 9.24 22.57 4.00
C VAL A 122 8.59 23.71 3.21
N GLU A 123 9.25 24.22 2.17
CA GLU A 123 8.73 25.31 1.34
C GLU A 123 7.42 24.93 0.63
N LEU A 124 7.35 23.71 0.08
CA LEU A 124 6.15 23.15 -0.52
C LEU A 124 4.97 23.10 0.47
N THR A 125 5.23 22.69 1.71
CA THR A 125 4.18 22.63 2.76
C THR A 125 3.68 24.02 3.14
N VAL A 126 4.60 24.99 3.27
CA VAL A 126 4.23 26.39 3.55
C VAL A 126 3.41 26.95 2.39
N ALA A 127 3.83 26.74 1.14
CA ALA A 127 3.11 27.20 -0.05
C ALA A 127 1.71 26.56 -0.17
N LEU A 128 1.58 25.25 0.09
CA LEU A 128 0.31 24.54 0.09
C LEU A 128 -0.67 25.11 1.12
N HIS A 129 -0.26 25.26 2.38
CA HIS A 129 -1.11 25.82 3.43
C HIS A 129 -1.39 27.32 3.25
N TYR A 130 -0.50 28.06 2.61
CA TYR A 130 -0.73 29.46 2.24
C TYR A 130 -1.76 29.59 1.11
N VAL A 131 -1.68 28.75 0.07
CA VAL A 131 -2.56 28.84 -1.11
C VAL A 131 -3.92 28.16 -0.90
N PHE A 132 -3.98 26.97 -0.30
CA PHE A 132 -5.21 26.19 -0.11
C PHE A 132 -5.82 26.34 1.29
N ASN A 133 -7.12 26.12 1.40
CA ASN A 133 -7.90 26.28 2.63
C ASN A 133 -8.16 24.89 3.26
N ALA A 134 -7.12 24.27 3.81
CA ALA A 134 -7.29 23.08 4.65
C ALA A 134 -7.99 23.46 5.97
N PRO A 135 -8.92 22.63 6.50
CA PRO A 135 -9.21 21.24 6.08
C PRO A 135 -10.33 21.11 5.01
N GLN A 136 -10.93 22.22 4.53
CA GLN A 136 -11.96 22.16 3.48
C GLN A 136 -11.39 21.62 2.17
N ASP A 137 -10.30 22.21 1.70
CA ASP A 137 -9.44 21.64 0.66
C ASP A 137 -8.69 20.43 1.23
N ARG A 138 -8.61 19.35 0.44
CA ARG A 138 -8.03 18.07 0.88
C ARG A 138 -6.58 17.98 0.45
N ILE A 139 -5.66 17.89 1.41
CA ILE A 139 -4.23 17.66 1.16
C ILE A 139 -3.88 16.25 1.67
N LEU A 140 -3.49 15.38 0.75
CA LEU A 140 -3.07 14.00 1.01
C LEU A 140 -1.55 13.92 0.87
N TRP A 141 -0.89 13.25 1.83
CA TRP A 141 0.58 13.10 1.85
C TRP A 141 0.94 11.64 1.69
N ASP A 142 1.54 11.25 0.56
CA ASP A 142 1.83 9.85 0.27
C ASP A 142 2.90 9.27 1.20
N VAL A 143 2.70 8.05 1.72
CA VAL A 143 3.40 7.48 2.91
C VAL A 143 3.18 8.28 4.19
N GLY A 144 3.20 9.62 4.15
CA GLY A 144 3.00 10.52 5.28
C GLY A 144 4.27 10.87 6.06
N HIS A 145 5.40 10.22 5.75
CA HIS A 145 6.69 10.40 6.43
C HIS A 145 7.38 11.76 6.20
N GLN A 146 6.89 12.54 5.24
CA GLN A 146 7.29 13.91 4.92
C GLN A 146 6.37 14.96 5.56
N SER A 147 5.32 14.54 6.28
CA SER A 147 4.26 15.44 6.78
C SER A 147 4.58 16.17 8.09
N TYR A 148 5.79 16.10 8.65
CA TYR A 148 6.09 16.76 9.93
C TYR A 148 5.90 18.28 9.91
N PRO A 149 6.28 19.01 8.83
CA PRO A 149 5.96 20.44 8.72
C PRO A 149 4.45 20.70 8.66
N HIS A 150 3.68 19.82 7.99
CA HIS A 150 2.21 19.87 7.94
C HIS A 150 1.61 19.67 9.33
N LYS A 151 2.12 18.72 10.14
CA LYS A 151 1.66 18.52 11.52
C LYS A 151 1.91 19.76 12.38
N ILE A 152 3.10 20.36 12.28
CA ILE A 152 3.45 21.58 13.02
C ILE A 152 2.49 22.73 12.69
N LEU A 153 2.23 22.98 11.39
CA LEU A 153 1.34 24.07 10.92
C LEU A 153 -0.17 23.81 11.14
N THR A 154 -0.56 22.64 11.65
CA THR A 154 -1.97 22.23 11.85
C THR A 154 -2.26 21.86 13.31
N GLY A 155 -1.84 22.73 14.24
CA GLY A 155 -2.21 22.69 15.65
C GLY A 155 -1.47 21.64 16.50
N ARG A 156 -0.51 20.89 15.95
CA ARG A 156 0.14 19.76 16.65
C ARG A 156 1.57 20.06 17.13
N ARG A 157 2.09 21.28 16.92
CA ARG A 157 3.46 21.69 17.26
C ARG A 157 3.93 21.27 18.66
N GLU A 158 3.19 21.62 19.72
CA GLU A 158 3.58 21.28 21.11
C GLU A 158 3.65 19.76 21.37
N LYS A 159 2.88 18.95 20.62
CA LYS A 159 2.87 17.50 20.73
C LYS A 159 4.00 16.81 19.94
N MET A 160 4.78 17.53 19.12
CA MET A 160 5.87 16.96 18.32
C MET A 160 6.96 16.28 19.17
N SER A 161 7.12 16.70 20.44
CA SER A 161 7.98 16.02 21.42
C SER A 161 7.57 14.57 21.75
N THR A 162 6.35 14.17 21.40
CA THR A 162 5.77 12.82 21.59
C THR A 162 5.75 11.98 20.31
N LEU A 163 6.29 12.49 19.20
CA LEU A 163 6.29 11.83 17.90
C LEU A 163 6.82 10.38 17.97
N ARG A 164 6.04 9.44 17.42
CA ARG A 164 6.29 7.99 17.37
C ARG A 164 6.46 7.30 18.74
N GLN A 165 6.02 7.93 19.82
CA GLN A 165 6.03 7.36 21.17
C GLN A 165 4.64 6.85 21.58
N THR A 166 4.60 5.92 22.54
CA THR A 166 3.37 5.36 23.10
C THR A 166 2.44 6.48 23.58
N ASN A 167 1.20 6.52 23.08
CA ASN A 167 0.21 7.59 23.31
C ASN A 167 0.58 9.00 22.77
N GLY A 168 1.56 9.09 21.87
CA GLY A 168 1.99 10.33 21.22
C GLY A 168 1.47 10.50 19.79
N LEU A 169 2.01 11.47 19.04
CA LEU A 169 1.68 11.65 17.60
C LEU A 169 2.22 10.51 16.74
N ALA A 170 1.45 10.10 15.72
CA ALA A 170 1.87 9.11 14.73
C ALA A 170 3.01 9.63 13.84
N GLY A 171 3.85 8.72 13.34
CA GLY A 171 4.91 9.03 12.38
C GLY A 171 4.45 9.38 10.96
N PHE A 172 3.15 9.26 10.69
CA PHE A 172 2.49 9.43 9.38
C PHE A 172 1.15 10.17 9.57
N THR A 173 0.43 10.53 8.50
CA THR A 173 -0.90 11.15 8.63
C THR A 173 -1.91 10.14 9.17
N LYS A 174 -2.75 10.55 10.12
CA LYS A 174 -3.76 9.68 10.77
C LYS A 174 -5.08 10.43 10.94
N ARG A 175 -6.15 9.94 10.30
CA ARG A 175 -7.48 10.58 10.29
C ARG A 175 -8.07 10.86 11.68
N SER A 176 -7.76 10.02 12.67
CA SER A 176 -8.22 10.21 14.05
C SER A 176 -7.32 11.11 14.91
N GLU A 177 -6.18 11.56 14.36
CA GLU A 177 -5.25 12.49 15.04
C GLU A 177 -5.58 13.95 14.72
N SER A 178 -6.07 14.23 13.50
CA SER A 178 -6.37 15.60 13.05
C SER A 178 -7.35 15.62 11.86
N GLU A 179 -8.25 16.59 11.82
CA GLU A 179 -9.13 16.85 10.66
C GLU A 179 -8.36 17.26 9.38
N TYR A 180 -7.12 17.75 9.55
CA TYR A 180 -6.21 18.11 8.46
C TYR A 180 -5.57 16.87 7.82
N ASP A 181 -5.60 15.71 8.49
CA ASP A 181 -5.11 14.43 7.97
C ASP A 181 -6.27 13.70 7.27
N CYS A 182 -6.75 14.27 6.15
CA CYS A 182 -7.97 13.80 5.49
C CYS A 182 -7.93 12.32 5.05
N PHE A 183 -6.73 11.81 4.74
CA PHE A 183 -6.44 10.40 4.47
C PHE A 183 -5.28 9.90 5.35
N GLY A 184 -5.38 8.67 5.84
CA GLY A 184 -4.35 8.04 6.67
C GLY A 184 -3.39 7.24 5.81
N THR A 185 -2.08 7.35 6.06
CA THR A 185 -1.05 6.76 5.20
C THR A 185 0.04 6.03 5.99
N GLY A 186 0.80 5.20 5.28
CA GLY A 186 1.96 4.47 5.79
C GLY A 186 2.57 3.61 4.69
N HIS A 187 1.74 2.79 4.03
CA HIS A 187 2.08 2.26 2.71
C HIS A 187 2.07 3.39 1.66
N SER A 188 2.90 3.25 0.63
CA SER A 188 3.05 4.22 -0.47
C SER A 188 1.96 4.09 -1.53
N SER A 189 1.90 5.07 -2.42
CA SER A 189 1.23 5.03 -3.73
C SER A 189 -0.30 4.94 -3.64
N THR A 190 -0.85 5.35 -2.49
CA THR A 190 -2.30 5.32 -2.22
C THR A 190 -2.97 6.65 -2.52
N THR A 191 -2.23 7.76 -2.51
CA THR A 191 -2.83 9.10 -2.45
C THR A 191 -3.41 9.61 -3.76
N ILE A 192 -2.92 9.19 -4.92
CA ILE A 192 -3.58 9.52 -6.20
C ILE A 192 -4.95 8.83 -6.26
N SER A 193 -5.01 7.53 -5.93
CA SER A 193 -6.26 6.76 -5.89
C SER A 193 -7.26 7.31 -4.86
N ALA A 194 -6.80 7.57 -3.63
CA ALA A 194 -7.62 8.17 -2.59
C ALA A 194 -8.05 9.62 -2.93
N GLY A 195 -7.18 10.39 -3.58
CA GLY A 195 -7.47 11.73 -4.08
C GLY A 195 -8.55 11.72 -5.15
N LEU A 196 -8.44 10.83 -6.14
CA LEU A 196 -9.48 10.64 -7.17
C LEU A 196 -10.83 10.30 -6.55
N GLY A 197 -10.87 9.35 -5.61
CA GLY A 197 -12.09 9.03 -4.86
C GLY A 197 -12.67 10.21 -4.07
N MET A 198 -11.82 11.09 -3.52
CA MET A 198 -12.26 12.34 -2.88
C MET A 198 -12.74 13.41 -3.87
N ALA A 199 -12.20 13.45 -5.09
CA ALA A 199 -12.63 14.36 -6.15
C ALA A 199 -14.01 13.94 -6.70
N VAL A 200 -14.15 12.68 -7.11
CA VAL A 200 -15.44 12.11 -7.53
C VAL A 200 -16.49 12.25 -6.41
N GLY A 201 -16.11 11.96 -5.16
CA GLY A 201 -16.99 12.12 -3.99
C GLY A 201 -17.30 13.58 -3.60
N ARG A 202 -16.54 14.56 -4.10
CA ARG A 202 -16.85 16.00 -4.03
C ARG A 202 -17.88 16.35 -5.10
N ASP A 203 -17.65 15.90 -6.33
CA ASP A 203 -18.46 16.27 -7.50
C ASP A 203 -19.87 15.69 -7.40
N LEU A 204 -20.00 14.41 -7.00
CA LEU A 204 -21.27 13.77 -6.67
C LEU A 204 -22.03 14.46 -5.52
N LYS A 205 -21.36 15.30 -4.71
CA LYS A 205 -21.97 16.06 -3.61
C LYS A 205 -22.14 17.55 -3.95
N GLY A 206 -21.93 17.96 -5.20
CA GLY A 206 -22.06 19.35 -5.65
C GLY A 206 -21.10 20.33 -4.94
N ARG A 207 -19.95 19.83 -4.48
CA ARG A 207 -18.94 20.62 -3.75
C ARG A 207 -17.87 21.15 -4.71
N ASN A 208 -17.13 22.17 -4.26
CA ASN A 208 -16.10 22.85 -5.06
C ASN A 208 -14.75 22.97 -4.34
N ASN A 209 -14.47 22.09 -3.36
CA ASN A 209 -13.18 22.05 -2.68
C ASN A 209 -12.07 21.47 -3.58
N ASN A 210 -10.84 21.89 -3.35
CA ASN A 210 -9.68 21.33 -4.03
C ASN A 210 -9.32 19.96 -3.43
N VAL A 211 -8.68 19.11 -4.24
CA VAL A 211 -8.09 17.85 -3.81
C VAL A 211 -6.67 17.77 -4.35
N ILE A 212 -5.71 17.63 -3.44
CA ILE A 212 -4.27 17.70 -3.71
C ILE A 212 -3.61 16.43 -3.17
N ALA A 213 -2.98 15.63 -4.04
CA ALA A 213 -2.21 14.45 -3.68
C ALA A 213 -0.70 14.73 -3.84
N VAL A 214 0.04 14.75 -2.73
CA VAL A 214 1.50 14.97 -2.73
C VAL A 214 2.21 13.62 -2.67
N ILE A 215 2.82 13.20 -3.78
CA ILE A 215 3.46 11.90 -3.98
C ILE A 215 4.95 12.05 -4.30
N GLY A 216 5.81 11.16 -3.78
CA GLY A 216 7.24 11.16 -4.06
C GLY A 216 7.61 10.36 -5.32
N ASP A 217 8.75 10.68 -5.94
CA ASP A 217 9.29 9.95 -7.10
C ASP A 217 9.37 8.42 -6.88
N GLY A 218 9.83 7.98 -5.70
CA GLY A 218 9.84 6.56 -5.36
C GLY A 218 8.45 5.91 -5.36
N ALA A 219 7.41 6.62 -4.89
CA ALA A 219 6.03 6.11 -4.85
C ALA A 219 5.36 6.10 -6.24
N MET A 220 5.88 6.85 -7.21
CA MET A 220 5.45 6.76 -8.61
C MET A 220 5.90 5.46 -9.31
N THR A 221 6.74 4.63 -8.67
CA THR A 221 7.16 3.34 -9.25
C THR A 221 6.14 2.22 -9.08
N ALA A 222 5.14 2.38 -8.19
CA ALA A 222 4.13 1.35 -7.92
C ALA A 222 2.99 1.34 -8.95
N GLY A 223 2.49 0.15 -9.30
CA GLY A 223 1.35 -0.03 -10.22
C GLY A 223 0.11 0.81 -9.85
N GLN A 224 -0.25 0.82 -8.56
CA GLN A 224 -1.41 1.57 -8.03
C GLN A 224 -1.37 3.07 -8.36
N ALA A 225 -0.18 3.68 -8.49
CA ALA A 225 -0.06 5.08 -8.90
C ALA A 225 -0.45 5.29 -10.36
N TYR A 226 -0.04 4.39 -11.26
CA TYR A 226 -0.41 4.43 -12.69
C TYR A 226 -1.87 4.08 -12.93
N GLU A 227 -2.38 3.04 -12.26
CA GLU A 227 -3.82 2.67 -12.28
C GLU A 227 -4.69 3.89 -11.93
N ALA A 228 -4.30 4.60 -10.86
CA ALA A 228 -5.01 5.80 -10.40
C ALA A 228 -4.87 6.99 -11.36
N MET A 229 -3.70 7.24 -11.93
CA MET A 229 -3.50 8.30 -12.93
C MET A 229 -4.30 8.05 -14.21
N ASN A 230 -4.25 6.82 -14.73
CA ASN A 230 -4.99 6.41 -15.92
C ASN A 230 -6.50 6.60 -15.72
N ASN A 231 -7.03 6.21 -14.54
CA ASN A 231 -8.43 6.44 -14.21
C ASN A 231 -8.75 7.94 -14.02
N ALA A 232 -7.86 8.72 -13.39
CA ALA A 232 -8.07 10.15 -13.19
C ALA A 232 -8.19 10.93 -14.51
N GLY A 233 -7.35 10.60 -15.51
CA GLY A 233 -7.41 11.19 -16.84
C GLY A 233 -8.56 10.64 -17.70
N TYR A 234 -8.97 9.38 -17.51
CA TYR A 234 -10.18 8.86 -18.15
C TYR A 234 -11.46 9.56 -17.66
N LEU A 235 -11.54 9.87 -16.36
CA LEU A 235 -12.68 10.54 -15.75
C LEU A 235 -12.68 12.07 -15.89
N ASP A 236 -11.64 12.66 -16.51
CA ASP A 236 -11.41 14.12 -16.57
C ASP A 236 -11.72 14.82 -15.21
N SER A 237 -11.32 14.20 -14.09
CA SER A 237 -11.70 14.66 -12.74
C SER A 237 -10.75 15.74 -12.21
N ASP A 238 -11.31 16.89 -11.79
CA ASP A 238 -10.52 18.03 -11.31
C ASP A 238 -9.79 17.73 -9.99
N MET A 239 -8.51 17.35 -10.07
CA MET A 239 -7.62 17.12 -8.94
C MET A 239 -6.18 17.54 -9.27
N ILE A 240 -5.39 17.82 -8.23
CA ILE A 240 -3.99 18.25 -8.34
C ILE A 240 -3.09 17.14 -7.81
N VAL A 241 -2.22 16.59 -8.64
CA VAL A 241 -1.13 15.69 -8.25
C VAL A 241 0.14 16.52 -8.16
N ILE A 242 0.84 16.49 -7.02
CA ILE A 242 2.15 17.10 -6.86
C ILE A 242 3.18 15.99 -6.76
N LEU A 243 3.96 15.83 -7.82
CA LEU A 243 5.10 14.93 -7.87
C LEU A 243 6.31 15.62 -7.23
N ASN A 244 6.66 15.22 -6.02
CA ASN A 244 7.85 15.64 -5.30
C ASN A 244 9.04 14.74 -5.69
N ASP A 245 9.76 15.10 -6.76
CA ASP A 245 10.97 14.42 -7.18
C ASP A 245 12.18 14.94 -6.41
N ASN A 246 12.80 14.04 -5.62
CA ASN A 246 14.06 14.30 -4.90
C ASN A 246 15.21 13.41 -5.37
N ARG A 247 15.02 12.71 -6.50
CA ARG A 247 15.96 11.74 -7.11
C ARG A 247 16.44 10.66 -6.13
N GLN A 248 15.61 10.27 -5.17
CA GLN A 248 15.94 9.22 -4.20
C GLN A 248 14.68 8.44 -3.81
N VAL A 249 14.75 7.12 -4.01
CA VAL A 249 13.69 6.20 -3.57
C VAL A 249 13.58 6.21 -2.04
N SER A 250 12.44 5.69 -1.57
CA SER A 250 11.99 5.70 -0.18
C SER A 250 13.00 5.18 0.84
N LEU A 251 13.95 4.31 0.48
CA LEU A 251 15.06 3.89 1.35
C LEU A 251 16.39 3.93 0.60
N PRO A 252 17.53 3.99 1.30
CA PRO A 252 18.83 3.89 0.66
C PRO A 252 19.03 2.48 0.12
N THR A 253 18.95 2.35 -1.21
CA THR A 253 19.77 1.42 -1.98
C THR A 253 21.24 1.84 -1.83
N ALA A 254 21.79 1.61 -0.63
CA ALA A 254 23.17 1.95 -0.29
C ALA A 254 24.10 0.82 -0.74
N THR A 255 24.65 0.96 -1.94
CA THR A 255 25.88 0.26 -2.36
C THR A 255 27.12 0.91 -1.74
N LEU A 256 28.29 0.29 -1.91
CA LEU A 256 29.56 0.81 -1.37
C LEU A 256 29.90 2.23 -1.86
N ASP A 257 29.52 2.57 -3.09
CA ASP A 257 29.90 3.81 -3.76
C ASP A 257 28.91 4.98 -3.57
N GLY A 258 27.87 4.79 -2.75
CA GLY A 258 26.85 5.79 -2.46
C GLY A 258 25.41 5.31 -2.70
N PRO A 259 24.42 6.23 -2.64
CA PRO A 259 23.03 5.91 -2.97
C PRO A 259 22.88 5.62 -4.46
N VAL A 260 22.32 4.45 -4.81
CA VAL A 260 21.94 4.13 -6.19
C VAL A 260 20.79 5.06 -6.63
N PRO A 261 20.82 5.62 -7.86
CA PRO A 261 19.70 6.39 -8.38
C PRO A 261 18.42 5.54 -8.45
N PRO A 262 17.23 6.16 -8.42
CA PRO A 262 15.97 5.43 -8.49
C PRO A 262 15.88 4.49 -9.69
N VAL A 263 15.56 3.22 -9.40
CA VAL A 263 15.38 2.19 -10.44
C VAL A 263 14.07 2.38 -11.20
N GLY A 264 14.13 2.19 -12.51
CA GLY A 264 12.99 2.27 -13.41
C GLY A 264 13.16 3.26 -14.57
N ALA A 265 12.53 2.93 -15.69
CA ALA A 265 12.53 3.78 -16.89
C ALA A 265 11.87 5.15 -16.64
N LEU A 266 10.85 5.23 -15.76
CA LEU A 266 10.22 6.49 -15.36
C LEU A 266 11.21 7.43 -14.69
N SER A 267 11.95 6.98 -13.68
CA SER A 267 12.90 7.84 -12.96
C SER A 267 14.04 8.33 -13.87
N SER A 268 14.46 7.49 -14.81
CA SER A 268 15.37 7.90 -15.89
C SER A 268 14.74 8.94 -16.83
N ALA A 269 13.45 8.80 -17.15
CA ALA A 269 12.71 9.78 -17.96
C ALA A 269 12.50 11.13 -17.23
N LEU A 270 12.14 11.12 -15.95
CA LEU A 270 12.05 12.31 -15.10
C LEU A 270 13.41 13.03 -15.00
N SER A 271 14.49 12.26 -14.81
CA SER A 271 15.86 12.79 -14.83
C SER A 271 16.24 13.42 -16.18
N ARG A 272 15.83 12.80 -17.31
CA ARG A 272 16.01 13.38 -18.65
C ARG A 272 15.21 14.67 -18.84
N LEU A 273 13.94 14.71 -18.43
CA LEU A 273 13.10 15.91 -18.47
C LEU A 273 13.71 17.08 -17.69
N GLN A 274 14.37 16.82 -16.56
CA GLN A 274 15.14 17.82 -15.81
C GLN A 274 16.48 18.20 -16.46
N SER A 275 17.08 17.31 -17.25
CA SER A 275 18.35 17.58 -17.97
C SER A 275 18.18 18.44 -19.22
N ASN A 276 16.98 18.45 -19.82
CA ASN A 276 16.63 19.37 -20.89
C ASN A 276 16.53 20.80 -20.34
N ARG A 277 17.60 21.57 -20.55
CA ARG A 277 17.77 22.94 -20.00
C ARG A 277 16.97 24.11 -20.64
N PRO A 278 16.28 24.04 -21.80
CA PRO A 278 15.86 25.27 -22.50
C PRO A 278 14.66 26.01 -21.90
N LEU A 279 14.09 25.59 -20.76
CA LEU A 279 12.96 26.29 -20.15
C LEU A 279 13.34 27.49 -19.25
N ARG A 280 14.57 27.52 -18.69
CA ARG A 280 15.03 28.65 -17.84
C ARG A 280 15.38 29.90 -18.67
N GLU A 281 16.03 29.71 -19.82
CA GLU A 281 16.43 30.82 -20.71
C GLU A 281 15.21 31.48 -21.38
N LEU A 282 14.24 30.69 -21.83
CA LEU A 282 13.02 31.20 -22.47
C LEU A 282 12.20 32.11 -21.54
N ARG A 283 12.16 31.81 -20.23
CA ARG A 283 11.42 32.58 -19.22
C ARG A 283 12.08 33.92 -18.88
N GLU A 284 13.41 34.01 -18.92
CA GLU A 284 14.14 35.28 -18.75
C GLU A 284 14.00 36.17 -19.99
N VAL A 285 14.01 35.58 -21.20
CA VAL A 285 13.72 36.31 -22.44
C VAL A 285 12.30 36.89 -22.43
N ALA A 286 11.29 36.11 -22.00
CA ALA A 286 9.91 36.58 -21.89
C ALA A 286 9.74 37.75 -20.88
N LYS A 287 10.43 37.70 -19.74
CA LYS A 287 10.48 38.82 -18.77
C LYS A 287 11.16 40.08 -19.33
N GLY A 288 12.11 39.92 -20.27
CA GLY A 288 12.73 41.02 -21.00
C GLY A 288 11.73 41.75 -21.91
N VAL A 289 10.95 40.99 -22.70
CA VAL A 289 9.98 41.54 -23.67
C VAL A 289 8.81 42.23 -22.97
N THR A 290 8.28 41.66 -21.88
CA THR A 290 7.16 42.25 -21.11
C THR A 290 7.46 43.61 -20.48
N LYS A 291 8.72 44.04 -20.39
CA LYS A 291 9.09 45.39 -19.93
C LYS A 291 8.99 46.48 -21.00
N GLN A 292 8.81 46.13 -22.28
CA GLN A 292 8.80 47.10 -23.39
C GLN A 292 7.42 47.35 -24.03
N ILE A 293 6.39 46.60 -23.66
CA ILE A 293 5.06 46.69 -24.29
C ILE A 293 4.00 47.02 -23.23
N GLY A 294 3.45 48.23 -23.31
CA GLY A 294 2.33 48.66 -22.46
C GLY A 294 1.02 47.95 -22.81
N GLY A 295 0.04 48.01 -21.91
CA GLY A 295 -1.31 47.46 -22.16
C GLY A 295 -2.07 48.21 -23.28
N PRO A 296 -3.23 47.69 -23.75
CA PRO A 296 -4.02 46.60 -23.17
C PRO A 296 -4.05 45.35 -24.07
N MET A 297 -2.96 44.58 -24.13
CA MET A 297 -2.91 43.28 -24.82
C MET A 297 -2.86 42.07 -23.88
N HIS A 298 -3.14 42.27 -22.58
CA HIS A 298 -2.92 41.23 -21.56
C HIS A 298 -3.80 39.98 -21.75
N GLU A 299 -5.01 40.13 -22.32
CA GLU A 299 -5.91 39.02 -22.67
C GLU A 299 -5.47 38.30 -23.96
N LEU A 300 -4.89 39.02 -24.94
CA LEU A 300 -4.37 38.38 -26.15
C LEU A 300 -3.07 37.64 -25.86
N ALA A 301 -2.22 38.18 -24.99
CA ALA A 301 -1.02 37.51 -24.49
C ALA A 301 -1.36 36.21 -23.76
N ALA A 302 -2.41 36.19 -22.92
CA ALA A 302 -2.87 34.97 -22.25
C ALA A 302 -3.32 33.88 -23.24
N LYS A 303 -4.11 34.24 -24.27
CA LYS A 303 -4.54 33.29 -25.31
C LYS A 303 -3.42 32.82 -26.24
N VAL A 304 -2.42 33.67 -26.50
CA VAL A 304 -1.24 33.30 -27.28
C VAL A 304 -0.30 32.39 -26.47
N ASP A 305 -0.17 32.60 -25.15
CA ASP A 305 0.59 31.72 -24.27
C ASP A 305 -0.09 30.35 -24.07
N GLU A 306 -1.43 30.31 -24.05
CA GLU A 306 -2.24 29.08 -24.07
C GLU A 306 -2.02 28.28 -25.37
N TYR A 307 -1.98 28.94 -26.53
CA TYR A 307 -1.61 28.31 -27.80
C TYR A 307 -0.13 27.87 -27.84
N ALA A 308 0.78 28.69 -27.33
CA ALA A 308 2.21 28.38 -27.30
C ALA A 308 2.52 27.16 -26.42
N ARG A 309 1.85 27.01 -25.27
CA ARG A 309 1.99 25.80 -24.43
C ARG A 309 1.59 24.52 -25.17
N GLY A 310 0.51 24.57 -25.95
CA GLY A 310 0.10 23.44 -26.81
C GLY A 310 1.08 23.12 -27.94
N MET A 311 1.88 24.09 -28.38
CA MET A 311 2.86 23.94 -29.47
C MET A 311 4.29 23.62 -28.99
N ILE A 312 4.64 23.95 -27.74
CA ILE A 312 5.97 23.65 -27.15
C ILE A 312 6.08 22.16 -26.73
N SER A 313 4.96 21.45 -26.54
CA SER A 313 4.93 19.97 -26.50
C SER A 313 5.16 19.32 -27.89
N GLY A 314 5.56 20.09 -28.91
CA GLY A 314 5.87 19.65 -30.27
C GLY A 314 7.11 18.74 -30.43
N SER A 315 7.72 18.29 -29.33
CA SER A 315 8.78 17.27 -29.34
C SER A 315 8.48 16.13 -28.34
N GLY A 316 7.30 15.55 -28.48
CA GLY A 316 6.81 14.39 -27.71
C GLY A 316 5.91 14.80 -26.55
N SER A 317 4.69 14.26 -26.55
CA SER A 317 3.82 14.26 -25.37
C SER A 317 4.53 13.57 -24.21
N THR A 318 4.46 14.17 -23.01
CA THR A 318 4.90 13.47 -21.81
C THR A 318 3.94 12.31 -21.51
N LEU A 319 4.46 11.24 -20.89
CA LEU A 319 3.64 10.09 -20.46
C LEU A 319 2.39 10.53 -19.66
N PHE A 320 2.50 11.61 -18.89
CA PHE A 320 1.40 12.15 -18.10
C PHE A 320 0.30 12.79 -18.96
N GLU A 321 0.66 13.52 -20.03
CA GLU A 321 -0.29 14.08 -21.00
C GLU A 321 -1.01 12.99 -21.80
N GLU A 322 -0.32 11.88 -22.11
CA GLU A 322 -0.92 10.71 -22.77
C GLU A 322 -1.92 9.98 -21.85
N LEU A 323 -1.63 9.92 -20.55
CA LEU A 323 -2.55 9.47 -19.51
C LEU A 323 -3.69 10.47 -19.20
N GLY A 324 -3.72 11.64 -19.86
CA GLY A 324 -4.77 12.65 -19.71
C GLY A 324 -4.53 13.72 -18.64
N LEU A 325 -3.36 13.76 -18.00
CA LEU A 325 -3.02 14.76 -16.98
C LEU A 325 -2.35 15.98 -17.62
N TYR A 326 -2.80 17.19 -17.27
CA TYR A 326 -2.12 18.42 -17.68
C TYR A 326 -0.81 18.60 -16.88
N TYR A 327 0.32 18.51 -17.56
CA TYR A 327 1.65 18.51 -16.94
C TYR A 327 2.24 19.92 -16.76
N ILE A 328 2.76 20.21 -15.58
CA ILE A 328 3.43 21.48 -15.22
C ILE A 328 4.77 21.19 -14.53
N GLY A 329 5.89 21.48 -15.20
CA GLY A 329 7.21 21.47 -14.56
C GLY A 329 8.34 21.03 -15.50
N PRO A 330 9.53 20.71 -14.96
CA PRO A 330 9.90 20.73 -13.54
C PRO A 330 9.97 22.14 -12.93
N VAL A 331 9.60 22.25 -11.65
CA VAL A 331 9.59 23.49 -10.83
C VAL A 331 10.57 23.34 -9.66
N ASP A 332 11.25 24.42 -9.27
CA ASP A 332 12.09 24.45 -8.07
C ASP A 332 11.23 24.41 -6.79
N GLY A 333 11.28 23.30 -6.05
CA GLY A 333 10.50 23.07 -4.83
C GLY A 333 11.00 23.80 -3.59
N HIS A 334 12.11 24.54 -3.69
CA HIS A 334 12.60 25.43 -2.65
C HIS A 334 12.40 26.92 -2.99
N ASN A 335 11.93 27.24 -4.20
CA ASN A 335 11.52 28.61 -4.53
C ASN A 335 10.04 28.84 -4.18
N ILE A 336 9.82 29.39 -2.99
CA ILE A 336 8.46 29.67 -2.49
C ILE A 336 7.68 30.68 -3.35
N ASP A 337 8.35 31.61 -4.06
CA ASP A 337 7.67 32.58 -4.92
C ASP A 337 7.11 31.90 -6.18
N ASP A 338 7.89 30.99 -6.79
CA ASP A 338 7.47 30.19 -7.94
C ASP A 338 6.35 29.23 -7.54
N LEU A 339 6.50 28.53 -6.41
CA LEU A 339 5.49 27.61 -5.88
C LEU A 339 4.16 28.32 -5.59
N ILE A 340 4.17 29.46 -4.90
CA ILE A 340 2.94 30.22 -4.61
C ILE A 340 2.29 30.73 -5.89
N SER A 341 3.10 31.21 -6.86
CA SER A 341 2.58 31.68 -8.16
C SER A 341 1.86 30.55 -8.91
N ILE A 342 2.51 29.39 -9.04
CA ILE A 342 1.97 28.24 -9.79
C ILE A 342 0.77 27.62 -9.08
N LEU A 343 0.83 27.41 -7.76
CA LEU A 343 -0.29 26.86 -7.00
C LEU A 343 -1.51 27.79 -6.99
N LYS A 344 -1.31 29.12 -7.00
CA LYS A 344 -2.41 30.09 -7.16
C LYS A 344 -3.04 29.98 -8.54
N GLU A 345 -2.22 29.95 -9.60
CA GLU A 345 -2.69 29.82 -10.98
C GLU A 345 -3.51 28.54 -11.19
N VAL A 346 -3.01 27.40 -10.72
CA VAL A 346 -3.73 26.10 -10.79
C VAL A 346 -5.01 26.12 -9.95
N ARG A 347 -5.04 26.83 -8.82
CA ARG A 347 -6.24 26.98 -7.99
C ARG A 347 -7.31 27.89 -8.61
N SER A 348 -6.91 28.91 -9.38
CA SER A 348 -7.84 29.85 -10.04
C SER A 348 -8.32 29.36 -11.40
N THR A 349 -7.49 28.60 -12.12
CA THR A 349 -7.83 28.04 -13.43
C THR A 349 -8.80 26.88 -13.24
N LYS A 350 -10.00 26.99 -13.83
CA LYS A 350 -10.87 25.83 -14.05
C LYS A 350 -10.26 25.01 -15.19
N THR A 351 -9.36 24.11 -14.84
CA THR A 351 -8.91 23.06 -15.76
C THR A 351 -10.09 22.14 -16.06
N THR A 352 -10.09 21.52 -17.24
CA THR A 352 -10.92 20.34 -17.50
C THR A 352 -10.05 19.13 -17.21
N GLY A 353 -10.13 18.58 -16.00
CA GLY A 353 -9.41 17.37 -15.61
C GLY A 353 -8.15 17.56 -14.77
N PRO A 354 -7.43 16.45 -14.51
CA PRO A 354 -6.36 16.40 -13.51
C PRO A 354 -5.09 17.13 -13.95
N VAL A 355 -4.43 17.78 -12.99
CA VAL A 355 -3.16 18.50 -13.18
C VAL A 355 -2.02 17.78 -12.45
N LEU A 356 -0.88 17.56 -13.11
CA LEU A 356 0.34 17.07 -12.46
C LEU A 356 1.39 18.17 -12.41
N ILE A 357 1.77 18.59 -11.20
CA ILE A 357 2.84 19.54 -10.94
C ILE A 357 4.10 18.78 -10.53
N HIS A 358 5.14 18.81 -11.36
CA HIS A 358 6.44 18.22 -11.08
C HIS A 358 7.31 19.23 -10.34
N VAL A 359 7.52 18.97 -9.05
CA VAL A 359 8.29 19.79 -8.11
C VAL A 359 9.58 19.05 -7.76
N VAL A 360 10.72 19.71 -7.92
CA VAL A 360 12.06 19.15 -7.66
C VAL A 360 12.56 19.64 -6.30
N THR A 361 12.89 18.73 -5.39
CA THR A 361 13.39 19.06 -4.03
C THR A 361 14.68 18.32 -3.69
N GLU A 362 15.33 18.74 -2.61
CA GLU A 362 16.51 18.10 -2.05
C GLU A 362 16.20 17.46 -0.69
N LYS A 363 16.35 16.14 -0.60
CA LYS A 363 16.15 15.40 0.65
C LYS A 363 17.20 15.83 1.69
N GLY A 364 16.74 16.30 2.85
CA GLY A 364 17.60 16.83 3.92
C GLY A 364 17.90 18.34 3.86
N ARG A 365 17.31 19.09 2.90
CA ARG A 365 17.62 20.50 2.63
C ARG A 365 17.68 21.40 3.88
N GLY A 366 18.78 22.16 3.98
CA GLY A 366 19.06 23.11 5.06
C GLY A 366 19.65 22.47 6.32
N TYR A 367 20.03 21.18 6.26
CA TYR A 367 20.76 20.52 7.33
C TYR A 367 22.00 19.77 6.77
N PRO A 368 23.20 20.38 6.80
CA PRO A 368 24.41 19.84 6.16
C PRO A 368 24.83 18.44 6.62
N TYR A 369 24.38 17.99 7.80
CA TYR A 369 24.62 16.62 8.27
C TYR A 369 23.69 15.60 7.59
N ALA A 370 22.44 15.97 7.30
CA ALA A 370 21.56 15.17 6.45
C ALA A 370 22.01 15.23 4.99
N GLU A 371 22.29 16.42 4.45
CA GLU A 371 22.68 16.59 3.04
C GLU A 371 23.95 15.79 2.66
N ARG A 372 24.91 15.63 3.59
CA ARG A 372 26.13 14.82 3.38
C ARG A 372 25.97 13.34 3.72
N ALA A 373 24.88 12.93 4.38
CA ALA A 373 24.67 11.53 4.73
C ALA A 373 24.22 10.71 3.53
N ALA A 374 24.74 9.48 3.40
CA ALA A 374 24.38 8.58 2.30
C ALA A 374 22.88 8.23 2.27
N ASP A 375 22.22 8.20 3.43
CA ASP A 375 20.78 7.98 3.59
C ASP A 375 19.94 9.27 3.60
N LYS A 376 20.60 10.44 3.46
CA LYS A 376 20.05 11.78 3.68
C LYS A 376 19.29 11.94 5.00
N TYR A 377 19.64 11.18 6.04
CA TYR A 377 18.89 11.09 7.29
C TYR A 377 17.40 10.76 7.07
N HIS A 378 17.11 9.86 6.12
CA HIS A 378 15.75 9.40 5.85
C HIS A 378 15.07 8.84 7.11
N GLY A 379 15.79 8.08 7.94
CA GLY A 379 15.31 7.60 9.23
C GLY A 379 16.38 7.72 10.31
N VAL A 380 16.18 8.61 11.29
CA VAL A 380 17.18 8.89 12.34
C VAL A 380 16.77 8.37 13.70
N ALA A 381 17.75 7.90 14.47
CA ALA A 381 17.64 7.80 15.92
C ALA A 381 17.65 9.21 16.56
N LYS A 382 17.61 9.29 17.89
CA LYS A 382 17.89 10.56 18.58
C LYS A 382 19.29 11.05 18.22
N PHE A 383 19.49 12.35 18.06
CA PHE A 383 20.78 12.91 17.65
C PHE A 383 21.02 14.29 18.28
N ASP A 384 22.27 14.74 18.26
CA ASP A 384 22.64 16.11 18.61
C ASP A 384 22.52 17.02 17.37
N PRO A 385 21.63 18.03 17.37
CA PRO A 385 21.46 18.96 16.25
C PRO A 385 22.76 19.62 15.80
N ALA A 386 23.64 19.98 16.74
CA ALA A 386 24.84 20.76 16.46
C ALA A 386 25.99 19.94 15.86
N THR A 387 25.94 18.61 15.93
CA THR A 387 27.00 17.73 15.41
C THR A 387 26.49 16.65 14.45
N GLY A 388 25.18 16.47 14.31
CA GLY A 388 24.56 15.37 13.57
C GLY A 388 24.75 13.99 14.22
N LYS A 389 25.46 13.90 15.35
CA LYS A 389 25.85 12.62 15.94
C LYS A 389 24.62 11.91 16.52
N GLN A 390 24.25 10.80 15.88
CA GLN A 390 23.14 9.95 16.35
C GLN A 390 23.55 9.13 17.59
N PHE A 391 22.69 9.13 18.60
CA PHE A 391 22.81 8.34 19.81
C PHE A 391 22.27 6.92 19.56
N LYS A 392 23.13 6.06 19.00
CA LYS A 392 22.86 4.62 18.88
C LYS A 392 23.19 3.92 20.20
N GLY A 393 22.29 3.06 20.68
CA GLY A 393 22.58 2.18 21.81
C GLY A 393 23.59 1.10 21.43
N SER A 394 24.47 0.71 22.35
CA SER A 394 25.38 -0.41 22.17
C SER A 394 24.60 -1.74 22.26
N ALA A 395 24.24 -2.31 21.11
CA ALA A 395 23.73 -3.67 21.02
C ALA A 395 24.88 -4.68 21.21
N LYS A 396 24.62 -5.79 21.91
CA LYS A 396 25.56 -6.92 22.01
C LYS A 396 25.46 -7.89 20.83
N THR A 397 24.30 -7.89 20.16
CA THR A 397 23.91 -8.80 19.07
C THR A 397 23.57 -8.00 17.82
N GLN A 398 23.60 -8.65 16.65
CA GLN A 398 23.19 -8.03 15.39
C GLN A 398 21.66 -8.02 15.25
N SER A 399 21.17 -7.36 14.19
CA SER A 399 19.75 -7.40 13.82
C SER A 399 19.37 -8.71 13.11
N TYR A 400 18.14 -9.17 13.23
CA TYR A 400 17.64 -10.33 12.47
C TYR A 400 17.80 -10.15 10.95
N THR A 401 17.67 -8.92 10.45
CA THR A 401 17.98 -8.53 9.06
C THR A 401 19.43 -8.84 8.67
N THR A 402 20.38 -8.63 9.58
CA THR A 402 21.81 -8.93 9.34
C THR A 402 22.03 -10.44 9.33
N TYR A 403 21.49 -11.18 10.31
CA TYR A 403 21.57 -12.63 10.35
C TYR A 403 20.95 -13.30 9.12
N PHE A 404 19.78 -12.83 8.65
CA PHE A 404 19.17 -13.28 7.40
C PHE A 404 20.10 -13.06 6.19
N ALA A 405 20.65 -11.85 6.06
CA ALA A 405 21.51 -11.52 4.92
C ALA A 405 22.83 -12.31 4.94
N GLU A 406 23.43 -12.52 6.11
CA GLU A 406 24.62 -13.37 6.28
C GLU A 406 24.31 -14.84 5.94
N ALA A 407 23.16 -15.37 6.38
CA ALA A 407 22.70 -16.72 6.05
C ALA A 407 22.48 -16.91 4.54
N LEU A 408 21.78 -15.97 3.90
CA LEU A 408 21.49 -16.04 2.47
C LEU A 408 22.75 -15.89 1.62
N ILE A 409 23.73 -15.10 2.07
CA ILE A 409 25.05 -15.02 1.44
C ILE A 409 25.77 -16.39 1.53
N ALA A 410 25.78 -17.04 2.69
CA ALA A 410 26.43 -18.35 2.86
C ALA A 410 25.79 -19.47 2.01
N GLU A 411 24.47 -19.45 1.82
CA GLU A 411 23.83 -20.36 0.87
C GLU A 411 24.14 -20.00 -0.59
N ALA A 412 24.12 -18.72 -0.96
CA ALA A 412 24.43 -18.28 -2.33
C ALA A 412 25.93 -18.36 -2.70
N GLU A 413 26.84 -18.53 -1.73
CA GLU A 413 28.23 -18.91 -1.99
C GLU A 413 28.36 -20.39 -2.40
N ALA A 414 27.45 -21.25 -1.94
CA ALA A 414 27.41 -22.67 -2.28
C ALA A 414 26.54 -22.97 -3.51
N ASP A 415 25.46 -22.22 -3.71
CA ASP A 415 24.51 -22.37 -4.82
C ASP A 415 24.51 -21.11 -5.71
N LYS A 416 24.92 -21.30 -6.97
CA LYS A 416 25.02 -20.22 -7.97
C LYS A 416 23.66 -19.75 -8.49
N ASP A 417 22.61 -20.57 -8.35
CA ASP A 417 21.29 -20.33 -8.93
C ASP A 417 20.38 -19.55 -7.94
N ILE A 418 20.83 -19.36 -6.68
CA ILE A 418 20.21 -18.44 -5.72
C ILE A 418 20.36 -16.99 -6.17
N VAL A 419 19.22 -16.28 -6.23
CA VAL A 419 19.12 -14.85 -6.54
C VAL A 419 18.25 -14.14 -5.51
N ALA A 420 18.57 -12.89 -5.21
CA ALA A 420 17.84 -12.04 -4.27
C ALA A 420 16.99 -10.99 -4.99
N ILE A 421 15.81 -10.69 -4.46
CA ILE A 421 14.88 -9.69 -4.99
C ILE A 421 14.39 -8.83 -3.83
N HIS A 422 14.31 -7.52 -4.01
CA HIS A 422 13.64 -6.62 -3.06
C HIS A 422 12.84 -5.52 -3.74
N ALA A 423 11.77 -5.06 -3.08
CA ALA A 423 11.00 -3.90 -3.51
C ALA A 423 11.52 -2.63 -2.79
N ALA A 424 12.51 -1.94 -3.37
CA ALA A 424 13.13 -0.71 -2.85
C ALA A 424 13.71 -0.76 -1.40
N MET A 425 13.80 -1.94 -0.78
CA MET A 425 14.15 -2.12 0.64
C MET A 425 15.57 -2.66 0.86
N GLY A 426 16.54 -2.32 0.00
CA GLY A 426 17.90 -2.90 0.06
C GLY A 426 18.57 -2.84 1.45
N GLY A 427 18.62 -1.66 2.07
CA GLY A 427 19.10 -1.51 3.46
C GLY A 427 18.11 -1.96 4.53
N GLY A 428 16.81 -2.06 4.20
CA GLY A 428 15.76 -2.49 5.10
C GLY A 428 15.75 -4.01 5.33
N THR A 429 15.99 -4.78 4.28
CA THR A 429 15.99 -6.26 4.25
C THR A 429 17.38 -6.88 4.30
N GLY A 430 18.45 -6.06 4.32
CA GLY A 430 19.83 -6.52 4.32
C GLY A 430 20.35 -6.94 2.94
N MET A 431 19.54 -6.84 1.89
CA MET A 431 19.93 -7.17 0.52
C MET A 431 21.00 -6.23 -0.05
N ASN A 432 21.28 -5.09 0.60
CA ASN A 432 22.48 -4.29 0.31
C ASN A 432 23.81 -5.00 0.67
N LEU A 433 23.79 -5.97 1.58
CA LEU A 433 24.92 -6.86 1.86
C LEU A 433 25.03 -7.94 0.77
N PHE A 434 23.89 -8.52 0.36
CA PHE A 434 23.85 -9.52 -0.71
C PHE A 434 24.29 -8.92 -2.06
N LEU A 435 23.75 -7.77 -2.45
CA LEU A 435 24.11 -7.01 -3.66
C LEU A 435 25.62 -6.70 -3.71
N ARG A 436 26.22 -6.38 -2.57
CA ARG A 436 27.67 -6.13 -2.45
C ARG A 436 28.50 -7.39 -2.75
N ARG A 437 28.02 -8.56 -2.31
CA ARG A 437 28.71 -9.84 -2.54
C ARG A 437 28.45 -10.40 -3.94
N PHE A 438 27.26 -10.18 -4.49
CA PHE A 438 26.79 -10.70 -5.76
C PHE A 438 26.02 -9.65 -6.58
N PRO A 439 26.72 -8.67 -7.20
CA PRO A 439 26.08 -7.55 -7.90
C PRO A 439 25.12 -7.94 -9.02
N THR A 440 25.35 -9.08 -9.69
CA THR A 440 24.56 -9.58 -10.82
C THR A 440 23.40 -10.50 -10.42
N ARG A 441 23.24 -10.81 -9.12
CA ARG A 441 22.21 -11.74 -8.60
C ARG A 441 21.26 -11.08 -7.60
N CYS A 442 21.22 -9.75 -7.55
CA CYS A 442 20.33 -9.00 -6.65
C CYS A 442 19.54 -7.97 -7.45
N PHE A 443 18.22 -8.03 -7.38
CA PHE A 443 17.31 -7.22 -8.20
C PHE A 443 16.49 -6.28 -7.31
N ASP A 444 16.57 -4.98 -7.57
CA ASP A 444 15.63 -3.98 -7.04
C ASP A 444 14.55 -3.70 -8.08
N VAL A 445 13.29 -3.93 -7.73
CA VAL A 445 12.13 -3.69 -8.61
C VAL A 445 11.42 -2.36 -8.32
N GLY A 446 11.97 -1.52 -7.45
CA GLY A 446 11.30 -0.30 -6.98
C GLY A 446 10.20 -0.62 -5.96
N ILE A 447 9.29 0.33 -5.69
CA ILE A 447 8.19 0.10 -4.73
C ILE A 447 7.03 -0.63 -5.43
N ALA A 448 7.28 -1.85 -5.88
CA ALA A 448 6.35 -2.65 -6.66
C ALA A 448 6.34 -4.10 -6.13
N GLU A 449 5.74 -4.30 -4.96
CA GLU A 449 5.70 -5.61 -4.30
C GLU A 449 5.01 -6.69 -5.15
N GLN A 450 3.94 -6.35 -5.88
CA GLN A 450 3.28 -7.27 -6.82
C GLN A 450 4.26 -7.73 -7.91
N HIS A 451 4.99 -6.77 -8.50
CA HIS A 451 6.00 -7.07 -9.51
C HIS A 451 7.14 -7.91 -8.96
N ALA A 452 7.60 -7.67 -7.72
CA ALA A 452 8.63 -8.48 -7.08
C ALA A 452 8.26 -9.98 -7.05
N VAL A 453 7.00 -10.30 -6.74
CA VAL A 453 6.50 -11.67 -6.65
C VAL A 453 6.35 -12.31 -8.04
N THR A 454 5.73 -11.63 -9.01
CA THR A 454 5.58 -12.17 -10.37
C THR A 454 6.94 -12.25 -11.11
N PHE A 455 7.87 -11.34 -10.82
CA PHE A 455 9.27 -11.42 -11.30
C PHE A 455 10.01 -12.61 -10.69
N ALA A 456 9.82 -12.89 -9.39
CA ALA A 456 10.33 -14.10 -8.75
C ALA A 456 9.73 -15.37 -9.39
N ALA A 457 8.44 -15.39 -9.70
CA ALA A 457 7.80 -16.50 -10.42
C ALA A 457 8.48 -16.75 -11.77
N GLY A 458 8.72 -15.70 -12.57
CA GLY A 458 9.44 -15.81 -13.85
C GLY A 458 10.86 -16.36 -13.70
N LEU A 459 11.62 -15.90 -12.70
CA LEU A 459 12.96 -16.43 -12.42
C LEU A 459 12.94 -17.91 -12.00
N ALA A 460 11.92 -18.34 -11.25
CA ALA A 460 11.74 -19.74 -10.87
C ALA A 460 11.39 -20.64 -12.08
N CYS A 461 10.63 -20.13 -13.06
CA CYS A 461 10.38 -20.84 -14.32
C CYS A 461 11.66 -21.10 -15.13
N GLU A 462 12.63 -20.18 -15.08
CA GLU A 462 13.96 -20.33 -15.71
C GLU A 462 14.95 -21.15 -14.86
N GLY A 463 14.48 -21.82 -13.81
CA GLY A 463 15.28 -22.74 -12.97
C GLY A 463 16.17 -22.06 -11.92
N LEU A 464 16.01 -20.76 -11.69
CA LEU A 464 16.69 -20.05 -10.59
C LEU A 464 15.96 -20.27 -9.25
N LYS A 465 16.64 -19.93 -8.14
CA LYS A 465 16.13 -20.05 -6.78
C LYS A 465 15.91 -18.65 -6.16
N PRO A 466 14.79 -17.97 -6.46
CA PRO A 466 14.57 -16.60 -6.04
C PRO A 466 14.16 -16.49 -4.57
N PHE A 467 14.91 -15.68 -3.83
CA PHE A 467 14.56 -15.18 -2.50
C PHE A 467 13.99 -13.76 -2.61
N CYS A 468 12.67 -13.64 -2.48
CA CYS A 468 11.97 -12.37 -2.41
C CYS A 468 11.99 -11.85 -0.96
N ALA A 469 12.89 -10.90 -0.68
CA ALA A 469 13.04 -10.27 0.62
C ALA A 469 12.16 -9.02 0.73
N ILE A 470 11.23 -9.05 1.67
CA ILE A 470 10.11 -8.10 1.77
C ILE A 470 9.69 -7.94 3.23
N TYR A 471 9.02 -6.85 3.59
CA TYR A 471 8.40 -6.76 4.92
C TYR A 471 7.06 -7.48 4.92
N SER A 472 6.71 -8.18 6.00
CA SER A 472 5.39 -8.81 6.17
C SER A 472 4.22 -7.85 5.95
N SER A 473 4.35 -6.59 6.40
CA SER A 473 3.35 -5.55 6.16
C SER A 473 3.17 -5.21 4.68
N PHE A 474 4.27 -5.13 3.91
CA PHE A 474 4.21 -4.81 2.49
C PHE A 474 3.89 -6.03 1.61
N MET A 475 4.16 -7.25 2.08
CA MET A 475 3.73 -8.50 1.43
C MET A 475 2.20 -8.54 1.21
N GLN A 476 1.42 -7.85 2.05
CA GLN A 476 -0.03 -7.67 1.88
C GLN A 476 -0.41 -7.08 0.51
N ARG A 477 0.47 -6.26 -0.10
CA ARG A 477 0.25 -5.69 -1.45
C ARG A 477 0.31 -6.73 -2.56
N ALA A 478 1.14 -7.76 -2.40
CA ALA A 478 1.28 -8.85 -3.37
C ALA A 478 0.36 -10.05 -3.08
N TYR A 479 -0.33 -10.05 -1.93
CA TYR A 479 -1.22 -11.14 -1.54
C TYR A 479 -2.50 -11.16 -2.40
N ASP A 480 -3.29 -10.08 -2.39
CA ASP A 480 -4.48 -9.91 -3.23
C ASP A 480 -4.92 -8.44 -3.31
N GLN A 481 -5.30 -7.98 -4.51
CA GLN A 481 -6.08 -6.75 -4.71
C GLN A 481 -7.51 -7.13 -5.12
N ALA A 482 -8.30 -7.42 -4.08
CA ALA A 482 -9.76 -7.57 -4.11
C ALA A 482 -10.31 -8.64 -5.07
N ARG A 483 -10.39 -9.87 -4.57
CA ARG A 483 -11.42 -10.85 -4.94
C ARG A 483 -12.82 -10.22 -5.03
N GLN A 484 -13.27 -9.90 -6.24
CA GLN A 484 -14.69 -9.71 -6.56
C GLN A 484 -15.15 -10.81 -7.52
N MET A 485 -15.95 -11.74 -6.99
CA MET A 485 -16.66 -12.80 -7.70
C MET A 485 -17.97 -13.02 -6.90
N PRO A 486 -19.12 -13.05 -7.58
CA PRO A 486 -19.43 -14.23 -8.37
C PRO A 486 -19.75 -13.96 -9.85
N ALA A 487 -19.30 -14.91 -10.67
CA ALA A 487 -19.69 -15.22 -12.05
C ALA A 487 -20.85 -14.40 -12.68
N ILE A 488 -20.52 -13.56 -13.66
CA ILE A 488 -20.94 -13.63 -15.09
C ILE A 488 -20.40 -12.37 -15.78
N SER A 489 -19.33 -12.51 -16.55
CA SER A 489 -19.10 -11.79 -17.82
C SER A 489 -17.83 -12.29 -18.50
N LEU A 490 -17.91 -12.53 -19.81
CA LEU A 490 -16.72 -12.63 -20.65
C LEU A 490 -16.24 -11.21 -20.97
N PHE A 491 -14.93 -11.06 -21.11
CA PHE A 491 -14.17 -9.84 -21.45
C PHE A 491 -13.86 -8.84 -20.31
N VAL A 492 -12.56 -8.84 -19.98
CA VAL A 492 -11.78 -7.82 -19.27
C VAL A 492 -12.10 -7.59 -17.78
N GLU A 493 -11.37 -8.30 -16.93
CA GLU A 493 -10.57 -7.66 -15.87
C GLU A 493 -9.45 -8.60 -15.39
N TYR A 494 -8.19 -8.21 -15.63
CA TYR A 494 -6.99 -8.89 -15.13
C TYR A 494 -6.56 -8.25 -13.80
N SER A 495 -7.10 -8.73 -12.67
CA SER A 495 -6.52 -8.46 -11.35
C SER A 495 -5.43 -9.50 -11.06
N ALA A 496 -4.17 -9.06 -10.97
CA ALA A 496 -3.03 -9.95 -10.79
C ALA A 496 -2.94 -10.49 -9.35
N PHE A 497 -3.27 -11.76 -9.14
CA PHE A 497 -3.14 -12.46 -7.87
C PHE A 497 -1.69 -12.97 -7.64
N SER A 498 -0.71 -12.09 -7.48
CA SER A 498 0.72 -12.46 -7.62
C SER A 498 1.19 -13.65 -6.77
N VAL A 499 0.84 -13.75 -5.48
CA VAL A 499 1.22 -14.95 -4.70
C VAL A 499 0.35 -16.17 -5.03
N VAL A 500 -0.96 -15.98 -5.13
CA VAL A 500 -1.93 -17.09 -5.20
C VAL A 500 -1.91 -17.76 -6.58
N HIS A 501 -1.98 -16.95 -7.65
CA HIS A 501 -2.04 -17.41 -9.03
C HIS A 501 -0.64 -17.61 -9.61
N ASP A 502 0.23 -16.62 -9.52
CA ASP A 502 1.52 -16.71 -10.24
C ASP A 502 2.51 -17.65 -9.54
N VAL A 503 2.35 -17.92 -8.24
CA VAL A 503 3.29 -18.75 -7.45
C VAL A 503 2.66 -20.03 -6.88
N ASP A 504 1.65 -19.94 -5.99
CA ASP A 504 1.15 -21.12 -5.27
C ASP A 504 0.39 -22.09 -6.17
N LEU A 505 -0.49 -21.59 -7.05
CA LEU A 505 -1.22 -22.40 -8.02
C LEU A 505 -0.29 -23.16 -8.97
N GLN A 506 0.79 -22.51 -9.40
CA GLN A 506 1.83 -23.09 -10.28
C GLN A 506 2.87 -23.93 -9.53
N LYS A 507 2.85 -23.95 -8.19
CA LYS A 507 3.82 -24.62 -7.31
C LYS A 507 5.27 -24.17 -7.54
N LEU A 508 5.49 -22.93 -7.97
CA LEU A 508 6.84 -22.45 -8.26
C LEU A 508 7.65 -22.28 -6.96
N PRO A 509 8.94 -22.67 -6.92
CA PRO A 509 9.77 -22.63 -5.72
C PRO A 509 10.30 -21.22 -5.42
N VAL A 510 9.39 -20.28 -5.18
CA VAL A 510 9.72 -18.93 -4.70
C VAL A 510 9.86 -18.94 -3.18
N ARG A 511 10.93 -18.34 -2.65
CA ARG A 511 11.20 -18.20 -1.21
C ARG A 511 10.87 -16.78 -0.75
N PHE A 512 9.87 -16.61 0.11
CA PHE A 512 9.52 -15.31 0.68
C PHE A 512 10.16 -15.10 2.07
N ALA A 513 11.13 -14.21 2.15
CA ALA A 513 11.79 -13.82 3.39
C ALA A 513 11.09 -12.57 3.96
N MET A 514 10.25 -12.76 4.97
CA MET A 514 9.37 -11.73 5.52
C MET A 514 9.92 -11.11 6.80
N ASP A 515 10.67 -10.01 6.64
CA ASP A 515 11.18 -9.18 7.74
C ASP A 515 10.02 -8.35 8.37
N ARG A 516 10.25 -7.68 9.50
CA ARG A 516 9.26 -6.81 10.21
C ARG A 516 7.96 -7.55 10.58
N ALA A 517 8.00 -8.87 10.70
CA ALA A 517 6.83 -9.64 11.11
C ALA A 517 6.48 -9.36 12.58
N GLY A 518 5.18 -9.28 12.89
CA GLY A 518 4.66 -8.92 14.20
C GLY A 518 4.60 -7.41 14.46
N LEU A 519 4.82 -7.03 15.70
CA LEU A 519 4.76 -5.65 16.20
C LEU A 519 6.07 -4.91 15.92
N VAL A 520 5.99 -3.82 15.15
CA VAL A 520 7.18 -3.08 14.67
C VAL A 520 7.57 -1.88 15.53
N GLY A 521 6.82 -1.53 16.57
CA GLY A 521 7.09 -0.41 17.46
C GLY A 521 6.67 0.95 16.90
N ALA A 522 7.67 1.82 16.71
CA ALA A 522 7.53 3.26 16.44
C ALA A 522 6.82 3.63 15.12
N ASP A 523 6.58 2.66 14.24
CA ASP A 523 5.89 2.84 12.95
C ASP A 523 4.39 2.51 13.03
N GLY A 524 3.97 1.87 14.12
CA GLY A 524 2.55 1.67 14.42
C GLY A 524 1.81 0.71 13.47
N PRO A 525 0.48 0.82 13.40
CA PRO A 525 -0.36 -0.22 12.82
C PRO A 525 -0.24 -0.32 11.31
N THR A 526 0.12 0.77 10.61
CA THR A 526 0.31 0.77 9.14
C THR A 526 1.54 0.00 8.69
N HIS A 527 2.42 -0.42 9.60
CA HIS A 527 3.63 -1.19 9.31
C HIS A 527 3.65 -2.54 10.04
N CYS A 528 2.59 -2.88 10.80
CA CYS A 528 2.53 -4.09 11.60
C CYS A 528 2.33 -5.35 10.73
N GLY A 529 3.29 -6.28 10.82
CA GLY A 529 3.28 -7.55 10.11
C GLY A 529 2.47 -8.63 10.84
N ALA A 530 1.21 -8.35 11.17
CA ALA A 530 0.38 -9.26 11.98
C ALA A 530 -0.26 -10.41 11.16
N PHE A 531 -0.45 -10.23 9.86
CA PHE A 531 -1.43 -11.01 9.08
C PHE A 531 -0.80 -12.11 8.20
N ASP A 532 0.52 -12.14 8.03
CA ASP A 532 1.21 -13.03 7.08
C ASP A 532 0.99 -14.52 7.35
N VAL A 533 0.92 -14.95 8.61
CA VAL A 533 0.66 -16.36 8.94
C VAL A 533 -0.70 -16.79 8.38
N THR A 534 -1.74 -16.00 8.64
CA THR A 534 -3.12 -16.24 8.20
C THR A 534 -3.22 -16.30 6.69
N PHE A 535 -2.63 -15.31 5.99
CA PHE A 535 -2.79 -15.21 4.54
C PHE A 535 -1.88 -16.18 3.77
N MET A 536 -0.67 -16.48 4.25
CA MET A 536 0.23 -17.45 3.59
C MET A 536 -0.16 -18.91 3.88
N ALA A 537 -0.59 -19.25 5.11
CA ALA A 537 -0.87 -20.64 5.47
C ALA A 537 -2.18 -21.20 4.88
N CYS A 538 -3.11 -20.33 4.45
CA CYS A 538 -4.30 -20.76 3.73
C CYS A 538 -3.99 -21.30 2.31
N LEU A 539 -2.86 -20.89 1.70
CA LEU A 539 -2.49 -21.25 0.32
C LEU A 539 -2.02 -22.70 0.22
N PRO A 540 -2.66 -23.58 -0.60
CA PRO A 540 -2.46 -25.03 -0.53
C PRO A 540 -1.04 -25.55 -0.52
N ASN A 541 -0.14 -25.02 -1.36
CA ASN A 541 1.19 -25.58 -1.60
C ASN A 541 2.30 -24.94 -0.74
N MET A 542 2.04 -23.78 -0.17
CA MET A 542 2.95 -23.00 0.66
C MET A 542 3.49 -23.75 1.89
N VAL A 543 4.81 -23.73 2.08
CA VAL A 543 5.48 -24.06 3.36
C VAL A 543 5.63 -22.77 4.17
N VAL A 544 5.18 -22.76 5.42
CA VAL A 544 5.12 -21.56 6.28
C VAL A 544 5.90 -21.79 7.58
N MET A 545 6.98 -21.03 7.78
CA MET A 545 7.97 -21.21 8.84
C MET A 545 8.17 -19.95 9.69
N ALA A 546 8.65 -20.11 10.93
CA ALA A 546 9.12 -19.00 11.75
C ALA A 546 10.22 -19.46 12.74
N PRO A 547 11.44 -18.86 12.72
CA PRO A 547 12.50 -19.17 13.66
C PRO A 547 12.19 -18.63 15.06
N SER A 548 12.57 -19.39 16.10
CA SER A 548 12.51 -18.94 17.50
C SER A 548 13.61 -17.95 17.89
N ASP A 549 14.72 -17.93 17.16
CA ASP A 549 15.96 -17.23 17.46
C ASP A 549 16.82 -17.08 16.18
N GLU A 550 17.95 -16.38 16.28
CA GLU A 550 18.83 -16.15 15.13
C GLU A 550 19.53 -17.41 14.61
N ALA A 551 19.76 -18.45 15.42
CA ALA A 551 20.35 -19.70 14.93
C ALA A 551 19.34 -20.49 14.08
N GLU A 552 18.10 -20.60 14.54
CA GLU A 552 17.01 -21.17 13.74
C GLU A 552 16.77 -20.41 12.43
N LEU A 553 17.04 -19.10 12.37
CA LEU A 553 16.94 -18.34 11.12
C LEU A 553 17.96 -18.83 10.07
N PHE A 554 19.20 -19.14 10.45
CA PHE A 554 20.16 -19.79 9.55
C PHE A 554 19.63 -21.15 9.06
N HIS A 555 19.12 -21.98 9.96
CA HIS A 555 18.54 -23.28 9.63
C HIS A 555 17.34 -23.17 8.68
N ILE A 556 16.45 -22.19 8.88
CA ILE A 556 15.27 -21.96 8.05
C ILE A 556 15.65 -21.38 6.68
N VAL A 557 16.67 -20.53 6.57
CA VAL A 557 17.20 -20.08 5.26
C VAL A 557 17.76 -21.25 4.46
N ALA A 558 18.55 -22.13 5.08
CA ALA A 558 19.02 -23.36 4.45
C ALA A 558 17.87 -24.32 4.08
N THR A 559 16.83 -24.41 4.92
CA THR A 559 15.61 -25.18 4.63
C THR A 559 14.88 -24.62 3.41
N ALA A 560 14.68 -23.30 3.34
CA ALA A 560 14.05 -22.63 2.20
C ALA A 560 14.88 -22.80 0.92
N ALA A 561 16.22 -22.75 1.01
CA ALA A 561 17.10 -23.00 -0.13
C ALA A 561 16.96 -24.44 -0.67
N ALA A 562 16.70 -25.42 0.20
CA ALA A 562 16.52 -26.83 -0.18
C ALA A 562 15.12 -27.19 -0.73
N ILE A 563 14.13 -26.30 -0.67
CA ILE A 563 12.77 -26.55 -1.19
C ILE A 563 12.68 -26.10 -2.65
N ASP A 564 12.81 -27.04 -3.58
CA ASP A 564 12.80 -26.79 -5.04
C ASP A 564 11.49 -27.23 -5.75
N ASP A 565 10.47 -27.72 -5.04
CA ASP A 565 9.25 -28.31 -5.63
C ASP A 565 7.92 -27.56 -5.33
N ARG A 566 7.98 -26.49 -4.53
CA ARG A 566 6.82 -25.69 -4.06
C ARG A 566 7.28 -24.36 -3.45
N PRO A 567 6.43 -23.34 -3.31
CA PRO A 567 6.81 -22.11 -2.63
C PRO A 567 6.97 -22.29 -1.12
N SER A 568 7.80 -21.43 -0.53
CA SER A 568 7.99 -21.37 0.91
C SER A 568 8.08 -19.92 1.40
N CYS A 569 7.67 -19.67 2.63
CA CYS A 569 7.84 -18.39 3.29
C CYS A 569 8.29 -18.56 4.74
N PHE A 570 9.08 -17.60 5.23
CA PHE A 570 9.45 -17.52 6.63
C PHE A 570 9.37 -16.09 7.16
N ARG A 571 8.84 -15.93 8.36
CA ARG A 571 8.64 -14.64 9.03
C ARG A 571 9.67 -14.43 10.13
N TYR A 572 10.23 -13.23 10.26
CA TYR A 572 11.14 -12.90 11.37
C TYR A 572 10.95 -11.45 11.85
N PRO A 573 11.14 -11.18 13.16
CA PRO A 573 10.72 -9.93 13.77
C PRO A 573 11.71 -8.79 13.50
N ARG A 574 11.22 -7.56 13.61
CA ARG A 574 12.09 -6.38 13.70
C ARG A 574 12.80 -6.37 15.06
N GLY A 575 14.11 -6.56 15.07
CA GLY A 575 14.89 -6.44 16.30
C GLY A 575 16.28 -7.04 16.19
N ASN A 576 16.90 -7.26 17.34
CA ASN A 576 18.19 -7.95 17.45
C ASN A 576 18.00 -9.38 17.95
N GLY A 577 18.95 -10.24 17.60
CA GLY A 577 19.04 -11.60 18.14
C GLY A 577 19.24 -11.63 19.65
N ILE A 578 18.95 -12.78 20.25
CA ILE A 578 18.99 -13.00 21.71
C ILE A 578 20.39 -13.31 22.26
N GLY A 579 21.34 -13.69 21.39
CA GLY A 579 22.72 -14.02 21.71
C GLY A 579 23.00 -15.52 21.80
N VAL A 580 22.31 -16.34 20.99
CA VAL A 580 22.59 -17.79 20.91
C VAL A 580 23.85 -18.08 20.09
N GLU A 581 24.41 -19.28 20.27
CA GLU A 581 25.52 -19.77 19.45
C GLU A 581 25.07 -19.95 17.99
N LEU A 582 25.85 -19.43 17.05
CA LEU A 582 25.53 -19.45 15.62
C LEU A 582 26.14 -20.67 14.94
N PRO A 583 25.49 -21.22 13.89
CA PRO A 583 26.09 -22.28 13.07
C PRO A 583 27.45 -21.90 12.50
N ALA A 584 28.37 -22.87 12.47
CA ALA A 584 29.74 -22.66 12.02
C ALA A 584 29.80 -22.10 10.59
N GLY A 585 30.57 -21.02 10.40
CA GLY A 585 30.69 -20.37 9.10
C GLY A 585 29.42 -19.68 8.61
N ASN A 586 28.47 -19.34 9.48
CA ASN A 586 27.20 -18.71 9.13
C ASN A 586 26.34 -19.53 8.14
N LYS A 587 26.54 -20.85 8.08
CA LYS A 587 25.78 -21.73 7.19
C LYS A 587 24.78 -22.59 7.97
N GLY A 588 23.52 -22.58 7.53
CA GLY A 588 22.46 -23.37 8.16
C GLY A 588 22.54 -24.86 7.83
N ILE A 589 21.86 -25.66 8.64
CA ILE A 589 21.56 -27.07 8.32
C ILE A 589 20.05 -27.15 8.04
N PRO A 590 19.60 -27.64 6.86
CA PRO A 590 18.19 -27.80 6.55
C PRO A 590 17.45 -28.65 7.60
N LEU A 591 16.26 -28.21 7.98
CA LEU A 591 15.36 -28.88 8.92
C LEU A 591 14.43 -29.85 8.17
N GLU A 592 13.97 -30.91 8.85
CA GLU A 592 12.88 -31.73 8.33
C GLU A 592 11.58 -30.90 8.30
N VAL A 593 11.01 -30.72 7.11
CA VAL A 593 9.86 -29.85 6.89
C VAL A 593 8.64 -30.36 7.67
N GLY A 594 8.11 -29.51 8.56
CA GLY A 594 6.98 -29.85 9.41
C GLY A 594 7.32 -30.55 10.72
N LYS A 595 8.58 -30.47 11.19
CA LYS A 595 8.99 -30.95 12.52
C LYS A 595 9.20 -29.81 13.51
N GLY A 596 8.47 -29.88 14.61
CA GLY A 596 8.73 -29.05 15.79
C GLY A 596 9.77 -29.68 16.71
N ARG A 597 9.99 -29.08 17.88
CA ARG A 597 10.83 -29.62 18.96
C ARG A 597 10.26 -29.26 20.33
N ILE A 598 10.55 -30.10 21.33
CA ILE A 598 10.37 -29.72 22.74
C ILE A 598 11.66 -29.05 23.22
N LEU A 599 11.54 -27.92 23.89
CA LEU A 599 12.65 -27.15 24.47
C LEU A 599 12.77 -27.37 25.98
N VAL A 600 11.64 -27.52 26.65
CA VAL A 600 11.53 -27.79 28.08
C VAL A 600 10.43 -28.84 28.25
N GLU A 601 10.72 -29.93 28.96
CA GLU A 601 9.69 -30.87 29.41
C GLU A 601 9.14 -30.45 30.78
N GLY A 602 7.84 -30.64 30.97
CA GLY A 602 7.13 -30.42 32.22
C GLY A 602 5.85 -31.25 32.25
N GLU A 603 4.90 -30.86 33.10
CA GLU A 603 3.66 -31.61 33.31
C GLU A 603 2.42 -30.72 33.23
N ARG A 604 1.27 -31.34 32.98
CA ARG A 604 -0.10 -30.76 33.04
C ARG A 604 -0.42 -29.66 32.02
N VAL A 605 0.51 -28.77 31.68
CA VAL A 605 0.35 -27.66 30.74
C VAL A 605 1.46 -27.67 29.70
N ALA A 606 1.09 -27.55 28.43
CA ALA A 606 2.02 -27.33 27.32
C ALA A 606 1.82 -25.94 26.69
N LEU A 607 2.93 -25.23 26.47
CA LEU A 607 3.00 -24.00 25.67
C LEU A 607 3.59 -24.37 24.30
N LEU A 608 2.82 -24.19 23.23
CA LEU A 608 3.27 -24.39 21.84
C LEU A 608 3.45 -23.02 21.19
N GLY A 609 4.69 -22.55 21.16
CA GLY A 609 5.06 -21.25 20.60
C GLY A 609 5.39 -21.32 19.11
N TYR A 610 5.14 -20.22 18.40
CA TYR A 610 5.50 -20.07 16.99
C TYR A 610 6.33 -18.80 16.75
N GLY A 611 7.54 -18.96 16.21
CA GLY A 611 8.47 -17.86 15.92
C GLY A 611 8.95 -17.12 17.17
N SER A 612 9.01 -15.79 17.11
CA SER A 612 9.39 -14.89 18.22
C SER A 612 8.64 -15.15 19.53
N ALA A 613 7.41 -15.67 19.45
CA ALA A 613 6.60 -16.01 20.62
C ALA A 613 7.18 -17.14 21.48
N VAL A 614 8.05 -18.00 20.93
CA VAL A 614 8.74 -19.07 21.68
C VAL A 614 9.56 -18.49 22.84
N GLN A 615 10.25 -17.36 22.62
CA GLN A 615 11.02 -16.69 23.69
C GLN A 615 10.11 -16.16 24.82
N ASN A 616 8.91 -15.69 24.47
CA ASN A 616 7.91 -15.32 25.48
C ASN A 616 7.36 -16.54 26.24
N CYS A 617 7.28 -17.71 25.60
CA CYS A 617 6.88 -18.97 26.25
C CYS A 617 7.95 -19.49 27.21
N LEU A 618 9.22 -19.48 26.82
CA LEU A 618 10.35 -19.85 27.70
C LEU A 618 10.40 -18.95 28.95
N ALA A 619 10.31 -17.62 28.76
CA ALA A 619 10.26 -16.70 29.87
C ALA A 619 8.98 -16.84 30.72
N ALA A 620 7.85 -17.27 30.14
CA ALA A 620 6.63 -17.57 30.90
C ALA A 620 6.78 -18.84 31.73
N ALA A 621 7.47 -19.86 31.23
CA ALA A 621 7.78 -21.08 31.96
C ALA A 621 8.61 -20.78 33.23
N SER A 622 9.62 -19.91 33.16
CA SER A 622 10.36 -19.48 34.37
C SER A 622 9.49 -18.73 35.39
N VAL A 623 8.49 -17.96 34.93
CA VAL A 623 7.51 -17.29 35.83
C VAL A 623 6.59 -18.32 36.48
N LEU A 624 6.17 -19.35 35.75
CA LEU A 624 5.32 -20.45 36.24
C LEU A 624 6.08 -21.36 37.22
N GLU A 625 7.33 -21.68 36.92
CA GLU A 625 8.22 -22.50 37.76
C GLU A 625 8.46 -21.83 39.12
N SER A 626 8.69 -20.51 39.15
CA SER A 626 8.86 -19.74 40.40
C SER A 626 7.62 -19.76 41.31
N ARG A 627 6.48 -20.21 40.78
CA ARG A 627 5.19 -20.37 41.46
C ARG A 627 4.73 -21.86 41.52
N GLY A 628 5.64 -22.80 41.28
CA GLY A 628 5.42 -24.25 41.48
C GLY A 628 4.78 -25.00 40.32
N LEU A 629 4.75 -24.45 39.11
CA LEU A 629 4.25 -25.13 37.90
C LEU A 629 5.38 -25.34 36.88
N GLN A 630 5.83 -26.58 36.71
CA GLN A 630 6.72 -26.96 35.61
C GLN A 630 5.89 -27.28 34.37
N VAL A 631 6.07 -26.51 33.29
CA VAL A 631 5.28 -26.60 32.07
C VAL A 631 6.14 -26.99 30.87
N THR A 632 5.59 -27.78 29.96
CA THR A 632 6.27 -28.12 28.71
C THR A 632 6.29 -26.90 27.80
N VAL A 633 7.44 -26.58 27.19
CA VAL A 633 7.56 -25.56 26.14
C VAL A 633 8.02 -26.24 24.85
N ALA A 634 7.22 -26.11 23.81
CA ALA A 634 7.50 -26.61 22.48
C ALA A 634 7.59 -25.47 21.46
N ASP A 635 8.55 -25.59 20.56
CA ASP A 635 8.77 -24.73 19.42
C ASP A 635 8.19 -25.42 18.18
N ALA A 636 7.17 -24.81 17.59
CA ALA A 636 6.45 -25.38 16.46
C ALA A 636 7.27 -25.38 15.17
N ARG A 637 8.15 -24.37 14.97
CA ARG A 637 8.92 -24.04 13.74
C ARG A 637 8.11 -23.81 12.45
N PHE A 638 7.08 -24.61 12.22
CA PHE A 638 6.24 -24.63 11.02
C PHE A 638 4.77 -24.40 11.40
N CYS A 639 4.14 -23.41 10.75
CA CYS A 639 2.68 -23.33 10.69
C CYS A 639 2.15 -24.27 9.59
N LYS A 640 2.93 -24.48 8.52
CA LYS A 640 2.55 -25.38 7.43
C LYS A 640 3.78 -26.09 6.82
N PRO A 641 3.76 -27.42 6.67
CA PRO A 641 2.82 -28.36 7.32
C PRO A 641 3.00 -28.36 8.85
N LEU A 642 1.92 -28.63 9.59
CA LEU A 642 1.96 -28.78 11.05
C LEU A 642 2.63 -30.10 11.47
N ASP A 643 3.38 -30.08 12.57
CA ASP A 643 3.81 -31.31 13.25
C ASP A 643 2.64 -31.95 14.00
N ARG A 644 1.84 -32.73 13.25
CA ARG A 644 0.70 -33.47 13.78
C ARG A 644 1.08 -34.50 14.86
N ALA A 645 2.33 -34.99 14.84
CA ALA A 645 2.79 -35.97 15.83
C ALA A 645 3.11 -35.28 17.16
N LEU A 646 3.84 -34.16 17.14
CA LEU A 646 4.10 -33.33 18.30
C LEU A 646 2.80 -32.79 18.92
N ILE A 647 1.91 -32.19 18.11
CA ILE A 647 0.62 -31.67 18.60
C ILE A 647 -0.20 -32.77 19.27
N ARG A 648 -0.28 -33.97 18.65
CA ARG A 648 -0.99 -35.11 19.24
C ARG A 648 -0.34 -35.62 20.53
N SER A 649 0.98 -35.59 20.62
CA SER A 649 1.71 -35.94 21.85
C SER A 649 1.34 -34.96 22.97
N LEU A 650 1.54 -33.65 22.75
CA LEU A 650 1.25 -32.60 23.72
C LEU A 650 -0.22 -32.62 24.17
N ALA A 651 -1.15 -32.75 23.23
CA ALA A 651 -2.59 -32.82 23.48
C ALA A 651 -3.03 -34.06 24.30
N LYS A 652 -2.25 -35.15 24.29
CA LYS A 652 -2.55 -36.37 25.05
C LYS A 652 -1.85 -36.43 26.41
N SER A 653 -0.68 -35.81 26.57
CA SER A 653 0.08 -35.82 27.81
C SER A 653 -0.24 -34.67 28.78
N HIS A 654 -0.98 -33.64 28.34
CA HIS A 654 -1.27 -32.45 29.14
C HIS A 654 -2.79 -32.23 29.32
N GLU A 655 -3.18 -31.65 30.45
CA GLU A 655 -4.55 -31.16 30.72
C GLU A 655 -4.88 -29.89 29.92
N VAL A 656 -3.85 -29.09 29.63
CA VAL A 656 -3.96 -27.78 28.97
C VAL A 656 -2.93 -27.66 27.85
N LEU A 657 -3.37 -27.17 26.69
CA LEU A 657 -2.49 -26.75 25.59
C LEU A 657 -2.75 -25.27 25.26
N VAL A 658 -1.71 -24.45 25.32
CA VAL A 658 -1.77 -23.03 24.95
C VAL A 658 -0.92 -22.81 23.71
N THR A 659 -1.53 -22.35 22.62
CA THR A 659 -0.79 -21.95 21.40
C THR A 659 -0.50 -20.45 21.46
N VAL A 660 0.76 -20.04 21.24
CA VAL A 660 1.18 -18.63 21.34
C VAL A 660 1.86 -18.18 20.06
N GLU A 661 1.36 -17.10 19.46
CA GLU A 661 1.92 -16.50 18.25
C GLU A 661 1.85 -14.96 18.25
N GLU A 662 2.79 -14.31 17.57
CA GLU A 662 2.76 -12.88 17.30
C GLU A 662 2.06 -12.58 15.96
N GLY A 663 0.90 -13.20 15.75
CA GLY A 663 0.06 -13.14 14.55
C GLY A 663 -1.40 -12.83 14.88
N SER A 664 -2.19 -12.48 13.87
CA SER A 664 -3.62 -12.20 14.02
C SER A 664 -4.45 -13.46 14.35
N ILE A 665 -5.72 -13.27 14.69
CA ILE A 665 -6.72 -14.35 14.55
C ILE A 665 -6.68 -14.93 13.12
N GLY A 666 -6.89 -16.23 12.99
CA GLY A 666 -6.73 -16.97 11.73
C GLY A 666 -5.33 -17.57 11.51
N GLY A 667 -4.36 -17.25 12.37
CA GLY A 667 -2.97 -17.72 12.26
C GLY A 667 -2.71 -19.16 12.71
N PHE A 668 -1.50 -19.40 13.22
CA PHE A 668 -0.99 -20.70 13.64
C PHE A 668 -1.94 -21.44 14.60
N GLY A 669 -2.44 -20.76 15.63
CA GLY A 669 -3.38 -21.34 16.60
C GLY A 669 -4.68 -21.83 15.96
N SER A 670 -5.13 -21.16 14.89
CA SER A 670 -6.31 -21.56 14.12
C SER A 670 -6.06 -22.83 13.29
N HIS A 671 -4.89 -22.95 12.67
CA HIS A 671 -4.49 -24.19 11.99
C HIS A 671 -4.33 -25.37 12.96
N VAL A 672 -3.73 -25.13 14.13
CA VAL A 672 -3.56 -26.15 15.19
C VAL A 672 -4.92 -26.64 15.69
N VAL A 673 -5.85 -25.74 16.06
CA VAL A 673 -7.17 -26.15 16.57
C VAL A 673 -8.02 -26.82 15.49
N GLN A 674 -7.90 -26.42 14.22
CA GLN A 674 -8.57 -27.11 13.11
C GLN A 674 -8.08 -28.56 12.97
N PHE A 675 -6.76 -28.80 13.05
CA PHE A 675 -6.22 -30.16 13.09
C PHE A 675 -6.71 -30.93 14.32
N MET A 676 -6.67 -30.33 15.52
CA MET A 676 -7.11 -31.00 16.75
C MET A 676 -8.59 -31.36 16.74
N ALA A 677 -9.45 -30.53 16.16
CA ALA A 677 -10.88 -30.82 15.97
C ALA A 677 -11.09 -32.01 15.03
N LEU A 678 -10.38 -32.04 13.89
CA LEU A 678 -10.50 -33.12 12.89
C LEU A 678 -9.87 -34.45 13.35
N ASP A 679 -8.89 -34.41 14.26
CA ASP A 679 -8.23 -35.60 14.85
C ASP A 679 -8.98 -36.14 16.10
N GLY A 680 -10.07 -35.48 16.53
CA GLY A 680 -10.84 -35.84 17.73
C GLY A 680 -10.17 -35.49 19.07
N LEU A 681 -9.12 -34.66 19.06
CA LEU A 681 -8.35 -34.30 20.26
C LEU A 681 -9.10 -33.33 21.18
N LEU A 682 -10.15 -32.66 20.68
CA LEU A 682 -11.00 -31.75 21.44
C LEU A 682 -12.23 -32.42 22.08
N ASP A 683 -12.50 -33.69 21.76
CA ASP A 683 -13.67 -34.44 22.28
C ASP A 683 -13.48 -34.87 23.75
N GLY A 684 -12.27 -34.73 24.29
CA GLY A 684 -11.87 -35.15 25.63
C GLY A 684 -11.92 -34.03 26.68
N LYS A 685 -11.03 -34.14 27.68
CA LYS A 685 -10.90 -33.17 28.79
C LYS A 685 -9.90 -32.04 28.52
N LEU A 686 -9.24 -32.05 27.36
CA LEU A 686 -8.18 -31.12 27.01
C LEU A 686 -8.70 -29.68 26.94
N LYS A 687 -8.12 -28.78 27.72
CA LYS A 687 -8.41 -27.34 27.63
C LYS A 687 -7.43 -26.70 26.65
N TRP A 688 -7.92 -26.19 25.53
CA TRP A 688 -7.11 -25.39 24.60
C TRP A 688 -7.37 -23.89 24.72
N ARG A 689 -6.34 -23.05 24.61
CA ARG A 689 -6.47 -21.59 24.45
C ARG A 689 -5.44 -21.03 23.45
N PRO A 690 -5.85 -20.13 22.54
CA PRO A 690 -4.93 -19.32 21.76
C PRO A 690 -4.52 -18.06 22.53
N ILE A 691 -3.25 -17.67 22.41
CA ILE A 691 -2.77 -16.32 22.70
C ILE A 691 -2.20 -15.76 21.40
N VAL A 692 -2.92 -14.81 20.83
CA VAL A 692 -2.68 -14.16 19.52
C VAL A 692 -2.65 -12.65 19.71
N LEU A 693 -2.29 -11.89 18.68
CA LEU A 693 -2.56 -10.46 18.66
C LEU A 693 -4.08 -10.22 18.73
N PRO A 694 -4.54 -9.26 19.55
CA PRO A 694 -5.97 -8.97 19.67
C PRO A 694 -6.53 -8.45 18.34
N ASP A 695 -7.82 -8.69 18.10
CA ASP A 695 -8.52 -8.24 16.88
C ASP A 695 -8.84 -6.73 16.93
N ARG A 696 -7.79 -5.93 16.97
CA ARG A 696 -7.78 -4.46 16.88
C ARG A 696 -6.37 -3.99 16.51
N TYR A 697 -6.27 -2.84 15.85
CA TYR A 697 -4.98 -2.20 15.61
C TYR A 697 -4.35 -1.69 16.92
N ILE A 698 -3.08 -2.05 17.14
CA ILE A 698 -2.25 -1.52 18.24
C ILE A 698 -1.47 -0.31 17.72
N ASP A 699 -1.52 0.79 18.45
CA ASP A 699 -0.91 2.06 18.02
C ASP A 699 0.62 2.09 18.16
N HIS A 700 1.27 3.08 17.54
CA HIS A 700 2.73 3.25 17.61
C HIS A 700 3.22 3.43 19.05
N GLY A 701 4.35 2.79 19.37
CA GLY A 701 4.94 2.87 20.69
C GLY A 701 6.26 2.12 20.81
N SER A 702 6.73 1.91 22.05
CA SER A 702 7.84 0.98 22.27
C SER A 702 7.37 -0.47 22.04
N PRO A 703 8.18 -1.37 21.46
CA PRO A 703 7.78 -2.77 21.27
C PRO A 703 7.34 -3.45 22.57
N ALA A 704 7.96 -3.09 23.70
CA ALA A 704 7.58 -3.59 25.02
C ALA A 704 6.19 -3.09 25.50
N ASP A 705 5.81 -1.85 25.17
CA ASP A 705 4.45 -1.35 25.45
C ASP A 705 3.42 -2.03 24.55
N GLN A 706 3.73 -2.19 23.25
CA GLN A 706 2.84 -2.85 22.30
C GLN A 706 2.60 -4.32 22.67
N LEU A 707 3.65 -5.07 23.04
CA LEU A 707 3.54 -6.47 23.47
C LEU A 707 2.74 -6.60 24.79
N ALA A 708 2.85 -5.60 25.67
CA ALA A 708 2.04 -5.52 26.89
C ALA A 708 0.56 -5.22 26.58
N GLU A 709 0.28 -4.29 25.67
CA GLU A 709 -1.08 -3.99 25.21
C GLU A 709 -1.72 -5.15 24.43
N ALA A 710 -0.91 -5.94 23.72
CA ALA A 710 -1.34 -7.14 23.01
C ALA A 710 -1.70 -8.32 23.93
N GLY A 711 -1.25 -8.32 25.20
CA GLY A 711 -1.40 -9.49 26.07
C GLY A 711 -0.39 -10.63 25.79
N LEU A 712 0.68 -10.38 25.02
CA LEU A 712 1.63 -11.43 24.58
C LEU A 712 2.92 -11.54 25.43
N THR A 713 3.10 -10.69 26.43
CA THR A 713 4.28 -10.77 27.32
C THR A 713 4.28 -12.04 28.20
N PRO A 714 5.43 -12.49 28.70
CA PRO A 714 5.56 -13.69 29.54
C PRO A 714 4.56 -13.77 30.70
N SER A 715 4.35 -12.65 31.41
CA SER A 715 3.41 -12.59 32.55
C SER A 715 1.94 -12.76 32.15
N HIS A 716 1.54 -12.31 30.95
CA HIS A 716 0.17 -12.50 30.46
C HIS A 716 -0.06 -13.96 30.02
N ILE A 717 0.96 -14.60 29.45
CA ILE A 717 0.96 -16.05 29.17
C ILE A 717 0.83 -16.84 30.48
N ALA A 718 1.65 -16.52 31.49
CA ALA A 718 1.58 -17.15 32.81
C ALA A 718 0.22 -16.92 33.51
N ALA A 719 -0.30 -15.70 33.51
CA ALA A 719 -1.64 -15.40 34.05
C ALA A 719 -2.75 -16.16 33.32
N THR A 720 -2.63 -16.33 31.99
CA THR A 720 -3.56 -17.16 31.20
C THR A 720 -3.53 -18.63 31.65
N VAL A 721 -2.34 -19.20 31.89
CA VAL A 721 -2.19 -20.57 32.44
C VAL A 721 -2.86 -20.69 33.80
N PHE A 722 -2.55 -19.80 34.75
CA PHE A 722 -3.17 -19.80 36.09
C PHE A 722 -4.71 -19.67 36.03
N ASN A 723 -5.24 -18.80 35.18
CA ASN A 723 -6.68 -18.65 34.98
C ASN A 723 -7.34 -19.94 34.43
N ILE A 724 -6.70 -20.67 33.52
CA ILE A 724 -7.22 -21.95 32.99
C ILE A 724 -7.23 -23.07 34.06
N LEU A 725 -6.26 -23.01 34.98
CA LEU A 725 -6.16 -23.91 36.14
C LEU A 725 -7.09 -23.51 37.31
N GLY A 726 -7.75 -22.36 37.25
CA GLY A 726 -8.64 -21.84 38.30
C GLY A 726 -7.90 -21.05 39.41
N GLN A 727 -6.59 -20.88 39.28
CA GLN A 727 -5.70 -20.17 40.20
C GLN A 727 -5.76 -18.64 39.96
N THR A 728 -6.96 -18.09 40.14
CA THR A 728 -7.29 -16.70 39.78
C THR A 728 -6.52 -15.69 40.64
N ARG A 729 -6.17 -16.07 41.88
CA ARG A 729 -5.39 -15.21 42.79
C ARG A 729 -3.97 -15.02 42.28
N GLU A 730 -3.33 -16.10 41.87
CA GLU A 730 -1.97 -16.14 41.35
C GLU A 730 -1.88 -15.34 40.03
N ALA A 731 -2.89 -15.44 39.16
CA ALA A 731 -3.02 -14.60 37.97
C ALA A 731 -3.12 -13.10 38.31
N LEU A 732 -3.98 -12.72 39.26
CA LEU A 732 -4.15 -11.33 39.72
C LEU A 732 -2.88 -10.78 40.38
N GLU A 733 -2.16 -11.58 41.16
CA GLU A 733 -0.89 -11.19 41.78
C GLU A 733 0.18 -10.84 40.72
N ILE A 734 0.27 -11.64 39.65
CA ILE A 734 1.16 -11.38 38.49
C ILE A 734 0.79 -10.06 37.78
N GLU A 735 -0.50 -9.82 37.53
CA GLU A 735 -0.97 -8.57 36.90
C GLU A 735 -0.68 -7.35 37.78
N VAL A 736 -0.91 -7.46 39.10
CA VAL A 736 -0.68 -6.38 40.08
C VAL A 736 0.81 -6.08 40.27
N GLU A 737 1.69 -7.09 40.29
CA GLU A 737 3.14 -6.91 40.27
C GLU A 737 3.56 -6.08 39.05
N LYS A 738 3.03 -6.42 37.87
CA LYS A 738 3.35 -5.74 36.63
C LYS A 738 2.83 -4.31 36.55
N LEU A 739 1.64 -4.04 37.08
CA LEU A 739 1.10 -2.68 37.20
C LEU A 739 1.99 -1.80 38.10
N LYS A 740 2.47 -2.33 39.23
CA LYS A 740 3.42 -1.64 40.12
C LYS A 740 4.77 -1.36 39.45
N GLU A 741 5.30 -2.31 38.67
CA GLU A 741 6.51 -2.10 37.87
C GLU A 741 6.33 -1.00 36.82
N ARG A 742 5.21 -1.01 36.09
CA ARG A 742 4.88 -0.01 35.06
C ARG A 742 4.73 1.38 35.68
N GLU A 743 4.05 1.50 36.82
CA GLU A 743 3.97 2.75 37.58
C GLU A 743 5.34 3.24 38.03
N ASN A 744 6.18 2.37 38.58
CA ASN A 744 7.52 2.73 39.04
C ASN A 744 8.42 3.18 37.89
N LYS A 745 8.31 2.54 36.72
CA LYS A 745 9.00 2.94 35.48
C LYS A 745 8.51 4.31 34.99
N ASN A 746 7.20 4.55 35.01
CA ASN A 746 6.60 5.85 34.65
C ASN A 746 6.97 6.97 35.64
N LYS A 747 7.00 6.69 36.95
CA LYS A 747 7.47 7.61 37.99
C LYS A 747 8.95 7.97 37.77
N ARG A 748 9.83 6.99 37.50
CA ARG A 748 11.24 7.22 37.16
C ARG A 748 11.42 8.03 35.87
N ALA A 749 10.63 7.77 34.83
CA ALA A 749 10.65 8.54 33.58
C ALA A 749 10.24 10.01 33.79
N ARG A 750 9.20 10.28 34.60
CA ARG A 750 8.79 11.65 34.96
C ARG A 750 9.83 12.38 35.79
N ILE A 751 10.48 11.70 36.75
CA ILE A 751 11.57 12.28 37.57
C ILE A 751 12.78 12.62 36.69
N GLY A 752 13.11 11.79 35.68
CA GLY A 752 14.17 12.06 34.72
C GLY A 752 13.93 13.24 33.77
N GLN A 753 12.69 13.72 33.64
CA GLN A 753 12.36 14.92 32.83
C GLN A 753 12.47 16.24 33.61
N PHE A 754 12.48 16.20 34.95
CA PHE A 754 12.64 17.39 35.79
C PHE A 754 14.01 17.40 36.48
N GLY A 755 15.02 17.85 35.73
CA GLY A 755 16.34 18.17 36.26
C GLY A 755 16.31 19.38 37.19
N TYR A 756 15.81 19.21 38.42
CA TYR A 756 15.81 20.28 39.42
C TYR A 756 17.22 20.55 39.94
N SER A 757 17.75 21.71 39.56
CA SER A 757 18.86 22.36 40.26
C SER A 757 18.52 22.52 41.75
N LYS A 758 19.36 21.98 42.64
CA LYS A 758 19.23 22.19 44.09
C LYS A 758 19.22 23.70 44.42
N PRO A 759 18.18 24.22 45.10
CA PRO A 759 18.26 25.54 45.72
C PRO A 759 19.34 25.58 46.80
N ARG A 760 19.98 26.73 46.97
CA ARG A 760 20.97 26.96 48.02
C ARG A 760 20.31 26.92 49.41
N SER A 761 21.10 26.54 50.40
CA SER A 761 20.79 26.64 51.82
C SER A 761 20.34 28.05 52.23
N GLY A 762 19.17 28.14 52.87
CA GLY A 762 18.64 29.34 53.53
C GLY A 762 17.90 28.94 54.81
N SER A 763 18.24 29.60 55.92
CA SER A 763 17.78 29.31 57.29
C SER A 763 16.31 29.66 57.55
N GLY A 764 15.61 28.90 58.42
CA GLY A 764 14.34 29.36 58.99
C GLY A 764 13.48 28.33 59.77
N SER A 765 13.73 28.20 61.08
CA SER A 765 12.77 27.93 62.19
C SER A 765 11.69 26.82 62.13
N ARG A 766 11.61 26.07 63.25
CA ARG A 766 10.61 25.04 63.64
C ARG A 766 9.17 25.55 63.84
N SER A 767 8.18 24.68 63.55
CA SER A 767 7.09 24.22 64.46
C SER A 767 6.28 23.11 63.74
N GLN A 768 6.13 21.89 64.25
CA GLN A 768 5.15 21.42 65.25
C GLN A 768 3.69 21.86 64.99
N PHE A 769 2.82 20.94 64.53
CA PHE A 769 1.96 20.13 65.42
C PHE A 769 1.19 19.00 64.69
N GLN A 770 0.72 18.02 65.47
CA GLN A 770 -0.15 16.89 65.06
C GLN A 770 -1.65 17.26 65.15
N GLY A 771 -2.55 16.50 64.52
CA GLY A 771 -4.01 16.64 64.73
C GLY A 771 -4.85 15.54 64.06
N HIS A 772 -5.61 14.78 64.86
CA HIS A 772 -6.34 13.56 64.46
C HIS A 772 -7.72 13.79 63.79
N SER A 773 -8.02 12.94 62.78
CA SER A 773 -9.16 11.99 62.68
C SER A 773 -10.56 12.35 63.23
N LEU A 774 -11.62 12.27 62.40
CA LEU A 774 -12.81 11.35 62.51
C LEU A 774 -13.99 11.74 61.58
N MET A 775 -14.83 10.74 61.26
CA MET A 775 -16.12 10.76 60.50
C MET A 775 -17.34 11.05 61.45
N PRO A 776 -18.65 11.17 61.03
CA PRO A 776 -19.35 10.56 59.87
C PRO A 776 -20.48 11.38 59.16
N ALA A 777 -21.29 10.67 58.33
CA ALA A 777 -22.37 11.09 57.40
C ALA A 777 -23.78 11.27 58.09
N PRO A 778 -25.00 11.24 57.47
CA PRO A 778 -25.45 10.93 56.06
C PRO A 778 -26.66 11.74 55.48
N SER A 779 -27.11 11.45 54.23
CA SER A 779 -28.55 11.31 53.80
C SER A 779 -28.79 11.07 52.27
N SER A 780 -29.59 10.01 51.95
CA SER A 780 -30.70 9.81 50.94
C SER A 780 -30.76 10.54 49.57
N ALA A 781 -31.34 10.02 48.45
CA ALA A 781 -32.17 8.82 48.16
C ALA A 781 -32.14 8.39 46.65
N SER A 782 -32.66 7.18 46.34
CA SER A 782 -32.78 6.48 45.04
C SER A 782 -34.09 6.86 44.26
N ASP A 783 -34.54 6.32 43.10
CA ASP A 783 -34.23 5.17 42.18
C ASP A 783 -35.02 5.42 40.82
N PRO A 784 -35.37 4.49 39.89
CA PRO A 784 -34.76 3.24 39.34
C PRO A 784 -34.81 3.07 37.78
N LEU A 785 -34.38 1.91 37.28
CA LEU A 785 -34.51 1.37 35.90
C LEU A 785 -35.86 0.65 35.59
N PRO A 786 -36.17 0.31 34.31
CA PRO A 786 -37.19 -0.67 33.93
C PRO A 786 -36.64 -2.06 33.51
N LYS A 787 -37.50 -3.11 33.58
CA LYS A 787 -37.20 -4.54 33.30
C LYS A 787 -38.06 -5.15 32.18
N ALA A 788 -37.66 -6.33 31.69
CA ALA A 788 -38.32 -7.15 30.66
C ALA A 788 -39.62 -7.88 31.09
N LYS A 789 -40.31 -8.51 30.12
CA LYS A 789 -41.46 -9.43 30.30
C LYS A 789 -41.34 -10.72 29.46
N LYS A 790 -42.11 -11.76 29.85
CA LYS A 790 -42.25 -13.10 29.25
C LYS A 790 -43.71 -13.37 28.90
N GLU A 791 -43.95 -14.24 27.91
CA GLU A 791 -45.13 -15.13 27.73
C GLU A 791 -44.83 -16.07 26.54
N LYS A 792 -45.61 -17.11 26.20
CA LYS A 792 -46.01 -18.38 26.85
C LYS A 792 -46.55 -19.27 25.69
N SER A 793 -46.79 -20.57 25.91
CA SER A 793 -46.94 -21.59 24.84
C SER A 793 -48.36 -22.16 24.64
N ALA A 794 -48.70 -22.56 23.40
CA ALA A 794 -49.75 -23.55 23.05
C ALA A 794 -49.52 -24.14 21.64
N GLY A 795 -50.14 -25.28 21.29
CA GLY A 795 -50.12 -25.88 19.94
C GLY A 795 -51.09 -27.06 19.78
N LEU A 796 -51.37 -27.51 18.54
CA LEU A 796 -51.98 -28.82 18.22
C LEU A 796 -51.87 -29.20 16.71
N GLN A 797 -52.61 -30.24 16.27
CA GLN A 797 -52.28 -31.18 15.17
C GLN A 797 -53.01 -30.98 13.81
N ILE A 798 -52.61 -31.82 12.84
CA ILE A 798 -53.03 -31.98 11.43
C ILE A 798 -54.41 -32.67 11.30
N PRO A 799 -55.17 -32.43 10.20
CA PRO A 799 -55.80 -33.52 9.44
C PRO A 799 -55.61 -33.46 7.90
N ALA A 800 -56.11 -34.46 7.16
CA ALA A 800 -55.65 -34.87 5.82
C ALA A 800 -56.58 -34.55 4.61
N GLN A 801 -56.20 -35.04 3.42
CA GLN A 801 -56.75 -34.81 2.05
C GLN A 801 -58.22 -35.23 1.81
N PRO A 802 -58.79 -34.91 0.62
CA PRO A 802 -58.94 -35.98 -0.40
C PRO A 802 -58.90 -35.58 -1.91
N GLY A 803 -58.51 -36.54 -2.77
CA GLY A 803 -59.34 -36.97 -3.94
C GLY A 803 -59.16 -36.36 -5.34
N HIS A 804 -58.73 -37.18 -6.33
CA HIS A 804 -58.74 -36.91 -7.78
C HIS A 804 -60.13 -37.09 -8.44
N PRO A 805 -60.33 -36.60 -9.69
CA PRO A 805 -60.39 -37.52 -10.85
C PRO A 805 -59.73 -37.04 -12.17
N VAL A 806 -59.71 -37.94 -13.17
CA VAL A 806 -59.05 -37.93 -14.51
C VAL A 806 -59.92 -38.80 -15.45
N PRO A 807 -59.79 -38.88 -16.81
CA PRO A 807 -59.70 -37.91 -17.92
C PRO A 807 -60.95 -37.98 -18.86
N PRO A 808 -60.90 -37.48 -20.12
CA PRO A 808 -60.90 -38.39 -21.30
C PRO A 808 -59.87 -37.96 -22.39
N GLN A 809 -59.05 -38.84 -22.95
CA GLN A 809 -59.26 -39.76 -24.10
C GLN A 809 -59.46 -39.12 -25.49
N GLY A 810 -58.55 -39.43 -26.44
CA GLY A 810 -58.60 -39.12 -27.88
C GLY A 810 -57.22 -39.35 -28.52
N ALA A 811 -57.11 -40.07 -29.65
CA ALA A 811 -55.85 -40.69 -30.10
C ALA A 811 -55.47 -40.45 -31.58
N SER A 812 -54.21 -40.81 -31.92
CA SER A 812 -53.58 -40.84 -33.26
C SER A 812 -53.21 -39.46 -33.87
N SER A 813 -52.16 -39.32 -34.71
CA SER A 813 -51.25 -40.29 -35.35
C SER A 813 -49.79 -39.78 -35.42
N SER A 814 -48.87 -40.61 -35.94
CA SER A 814 -47.40 -40.52 -35.79
C SER A 814 -46.61 -40.13 -37.06
N ILE A 815 -45.28 -39.96 -36.87
CA ILE A 815 -44.16 -40.02 -37.86
C ILE A 815 -43.55 -38.67 -38.32
N ASP A 816 -42.62 -38.19 -37.47
CA ASP A 816 -41.17 -38.01 -37.72
C ASP A 816 -40.54 -36.80 -38.47
N SER A 817 -39.37 -36.46 -37.93
CA SER A 817 -38.24 -35.67 -38.47
C SER A 817 -38.35 -34.14 -38.61
N GLY A 818 -37.47 -33.44 -37.87
CA GLY A 818 -36.89 -32.16 -38.30
C GLY A 818 -37.55 -30.86 -37.81
N HIS A 819 -37.06 -30.33 -36.69
CA HIS A 819 -37.18 -28.91 -36.28
C HIS A 819 -38.61 -28.31 -36.18
N CYS A 820 -39.25 -28.47 -35.02
CA CYS A 820 -40.32 -27.55 -34.59
C CYS A 820 -39.78 -26.47 -33.64
N GLN A 821 -40.03 -25.21 -34.01
CA GLN A 821 -39.71 -24.02 -33.23
C GLN A 821 -40.76 -23.80 -32.15
N TYR A 822 -40.37 -23.36 -30.95
CA TYR A 822 -41.29 -22.73 -30.00
C TYR A 822 -40.69 -21.44 -29.46
N TRP A 823 -41.35 -20.34 -29.78
CA TRP A 823 -41.06 -18.99 -29.28
C TRP A 823 -41.82 -18.76 -27.98
N LEU A 824 -41.24 -17.98 -27.06
CA LEU A 824 -42.02 -17.38 -25.98
C LEU A 824 -42.88 -16.27 -26.60
N TYR A 825 -44.16 -16.56 -26.81
CA TYR A 825 -45.13 -15.54 -27.20
C TYR A 825 -45.59 -14.77 -25.96
N ALA A 826 -45.32 -13.47 -25.92
CA ALA A 826 -46.23 -12.55 -25.26
C ALA A 826 -47.39 -12.28 -26.25
N LEU A 827 -48.54 -12.92 -26.02
CA LEU A 827 -49.80 -12.59 -26.69
C LEU A 827 -50.73 -11.87 -25.69
N PRO A 828 -51.69 -11.06 -26.19
CA PRO A 828 -52.13 -9.88 -25.46
C PRO A 828 -53.40 -10.10 -24.64
N PHE A 829 -53.60 -9.19 -23.68
CA PHE A 829 -54.85 -8.95 -22.95
C PHE A 829 -55.30 -10.02 -21.95
N PHE A 830 -56.05 -9.52 -20.95
CA PHE A 830 -56.68 -10.26 -19.83
C PHE A 830 -55.72 -10.84 -18.78
N HIS A 831 -55.25 -9.97 -17.88
CA HIS A 831 -55.51 -10.10 -16.44
C HIS A 831 -55.57 -8.68 -15.85
N GLU A 832 -56.53 -8.41 -14.96
CA GLU A 832 -56.61 -7.11 -14.27
C GLU A 832 -55.47 -6.98 -13.26
N LYS A 833 -54.90 -5.78 -13.13
CA LYS A 833 -53.88 -5.52 -12.11
C LYS A 833 -54.54 -5.47 -10.73
N GLU A 834 -54.30 -6.47 -9.89
CA GLU A 834 -54.74 -6.42 -8.50
C GLU A 834 -53.72 -5.69 -7.61
N SER A 835 -54.22 -4.93 -6.64
CA SER A 835 -53.40 -4.43 -5.55
C SER A 835 -53.10 -5.58 -4.59
N LEU A 836 -51.82 -5.75 -4.22
CA LEU A 836 -51.45 -6.67 -3.16
C LEU A 836 -52.13 -6.24 -1.84
N PRO A 837 -52.80 -7.16 -1.10
CA PRO A 837 -53.51 -6.82 0.13
C PRO A 837 -52.55 -6.40 1.25
N ASP A 838 -51.35 -6.99 1.27
CA ASP A 838 -50.25 -6.63 2.16
C ASP A 838 -49.12 -5.98 1.36
N VAL A 839 -48.45 -5.01 1.97
CA VAL A 839 -47.34 -4.27 1.34
C VAL A 839 -46.07 -5.14 1.35
N VAL A 840 -45.71 -5.69 0.19
CA VAL A 840 -44.53 -6.54 0.04
C VAL A 840 -43.30 -5.69 -0.28
N THR A 841 -42.31 -5.68 0.61
CA THR A 841 -41.05 -4.98 0.40
C THR A 841 -39.98 -5.99 -0.05
N VAL A 842 -39.44 -5.80 -1.25
CA VAL A 842 -38.42 -6.66 -1.85
C VAL A 842 -37.07 -5.95 -1.80
N SER A 843 -36.11 -6.49 -1.04
CA SER A 843 -34.72 -6.01 -1.07
C SER A 843 -34.05 -6.48 -2.35
N ILE A 844 -33.53 -5.54 -3.14
CA ILE A 844 -32.79 -5.84 -4.38
C ILE A 844 -31.29 -5.96 -4.08
N PRO A 845 -30.48 -6.63 -4.94
CA PRO A 845 -29.06 -6.88 -4.67
C PRO A 845 -28.19 -5.64 -4.43
N GLU A 846 -28.64 -4.48 -4.89
CA GLU A 846 -28.00 -3.16 -4.71
C GLU A 846 -28.22 -2.58 -3.30
N GLY A 847 -28.97 -3.26 -2.43
CA GLY A 847 -29.19 -2.89 -1.03
C GLY A 847 -30.40 -1.97 -0.82
N GLU A 848 -31.00 -1.45 -1.88
CA GLU A 848 -32.29 -0.77 -1.81
C GLU A 848 -33.44 -1.76 -1.59
N SER A 849 -34.61 -1.26 -1.20
CA SER A 849 -35.79 -2.07 -0.92
C SER A 849 -37.01 -1.48 -1.61
N VAL A 850 -37.47 -2.17 -2.66
CA VAL A 850 -38.57 -1.74 -3.52
C VAL A 850 -39.89 -2.18 -2.90
N VAL A 851 -40.79 -1.23 -2.68
CA VAL A 851 -42.11 -1.48 -2.10
C VAL A 851 -43.09 -1.84 -3.21
N VAL A 852 -43.41 -3.12 -3.33
CA VAL A 852 -44.31 -3.63 -4.36
C VAL A 852 -45.76 -3.62 -3.90
N LYS A 853 -46.64 -3.18 -4.80
CA LYS A 853 -48.06 -2.93 -4.53
C LYS A 853 -49.00 -3.64 -5.51
N ARG A 854 -48.47 -4.36 -6.49
CA ARG A 854 -49.23 -4.91 -7.62
C ARG A 854 -48.79 -6.34 -7.96
N VAL A 855 -49.75 -7.16 -8.34
CA VAL A 855 -49.54 -8.54 -8.81
C VAL A 855 -50.45 -8.82 -10.01
N TYR A 856 -49.93 -9.58 -10.98
CA TYR A 856 -50.69 -10.18 -12.07
C TYR A 856 -50.93 -11.64 -11.71
N LYS A 857 -52.16 -12.01 -11.38
CA LYS A 857 -52.48 -13.37 -10.95
C LYS A 857 -52.66 -14.34 -12.13
N GLU A 858 -52.43 -15.62 -11.86
CA GLU A 858 -52.72 -16.75 -12.74
C GLU A 858 -52.09 -16.66 -14.15
N CYS A 859 -50.95 -15.99 -14.30
CA CYS A 859 -50.27 -15.82 -15.58
C CYS A 859 -49.85 -17.18 -16.17
N PRO A 860 -50.32 -17.58 -17.37
CA PRO A 860 -50.01 -18.88 -17.95
C PRO A 860 -48.61 -18.92 -18.57
N ILE A 861 -47.66 -19.56 -17.88
CA ILE A 861 -46.33 -19.87 -18.40
C ILE A 861 -46.33 -21.28 -19.00
N THR A 862 -45.94 -21.42 -20.26
CA THR A 862 -45.84 -22.73 -20.92
C THR A 862 -44.41 -23.27 -20.89
N ILE A 863 -44.18 -24.37 -20.19
CA ILE A 863 -42.90 -25.10 -20.18
C ILE A 863 -43.13 -26.46 -20.82
N LEU A 864 -42.48 -26.72 -21.96
CA LEU A 864 -42.55 -27.99 -22.70
C LEU A 864 -44.00 -28.51 -22.90
N HIS A 865 -44.86 -27.61 -23.41
CA HIS A 865 -46.29 -27.82 -23.66
C HIS A 865 -47.18 -28.08 -22.44
N LYS A 866 -46.67 -27.85 -21.22
CA LYS A 866 -47.50 -27.75 -20.01
C LYS A 866 -47.67 -26.30 -19.62
N ILE A 867 -48.91 -25.86 -19.55
CA ILE A 867 -49.27 -24.54 -19.02
C ILE A 867 -49.28 -24.64 -17.49
N ILE A 868 -48.56 -23.73 -16.84
CA ILE A 868 -48.50 -23.56 -15.39
C ILE A 868 -48.95 -22.11 -15.13
N LEU A 869 -50.01 -21.94 -14.34
CA LEU A 869 -50.46 -20.61 -13.92
C LEU A 869 -49.59 -20.15 -12.75
N VAL A 870 -49.04 -18.94 -12.80
CA VAL A 870 -48.21 -18.36 -11.73
C VAL A 870 -48.58 -16.90 -11.49
N ASP A 871 -48.47 -16.45 -10.24
CA ASP A 871 -48.66 -15.03 -9.91
C ASP A 871 -47.33 -14.26 -10.12
N LEU A 872 -47.37 -13.19 -10.90
CA LEU A 872 -46.20 -12.36 -11.23
C LEU A 872 -46.27 -11.01 -10.52
N ILE A 873 -45.26 -10.69 -9.73
CA ILE A 873 -45.16 -9.46 -8.93
C ILE A 873 -44.42 -8.38 -9.74
N GLU A 874 -44.99 -7.17 -9.84
CA GLU A 874 -44.47 -6.08 -10.69
C GLU A 874 -43.35 -5.29 -9.98
N LEU A 875 -42.10 -5.45 -10.42
CA LEU A 875 -40.94 -4.68 -9.96
C LEU A 875 -40.59 -3.59 -10.99
N GLU A 876 -40.85 -2.32 -10.65
CA GLU A 876 -40.43 -1.17 -11.47
C GLU A 876 -38.91 -0.92 -11.28
N MET A 877 -38.08 -1.61 -12.06
CA MET A 877 -36.62 -1.41 -12.17
C MET A 877 -36.26 -0.73 -13.50
N VAL A 878 -35.14 0.01 -13.52
CA VAL A 878 -34.79 0.88 -14.66
C VAL A 878 -34.06 0.13 -15.79
N ASP A 879 -33.21 -0.85 -15.48
CA ASP A 879 -32.22 -1.36 -16.43
C ASP A 879 -32.11 -2.91 -16.61
N PHE A 880 -32.90 -3.74 -15.91
CA PHE A 880 -32.85 -5.21 -16.06
C PHE A 880 -34.20 -5.93 -15.92
N ASP A 881 -34.44 -6.90 -16.80
CA ASP A 881 -35.44 -7.97 -16.61
C ASP A 881 -34.80 -9.15 -15.84
N VAL A 882 -35.07 -9.26 -14.55
CA VAL A 882 -34.61 -10.39 -13.71
C VAL A 882 -35.80 -11.16 -13.13
N ILE A 883 -35.88 -12.46 -13.42
CA ILE A 883 -36.77 -13.37 -12.72
C ILE A 883 -36.04 -13.90 -11.47
N MET A 884 -36.31 -13.31 -10.30
CA MET A 884 -35.90 -13.86 -9.01
C MET A 884 -37.10 -14.14 -8.10
N GLY A 885 -37.13 -15.36 -7.56
CA GLY A 885 -38.19 -15.90 -6.70
C GLY A 885 -38.13 -17.42 -6.75
N MET A 886 -37.41 -18.05 -5.82
CA MET A 886 -37.00 -19.47 -5.92
C MET A 886 -38.06 -20.48 -5.41
N ASP A 887 -39.18 -20.03 -4.88
CA ASP A 887 -40.13 -20.89 -4.17
C ASP A 887 -40.87 -21.88 -5.09
N TRP A 888 -41.08 -21.51 -6.36
CA TRP A 888 -41.65 -22.40 -7.38
C TRP A 888 -40.67 -23.50 -7.83
N ILE A 889 -39.35 -23.26 -7.73
CA ILE A 889 -38.30 -24.21 -8.11
C ILE A 889 -38.22 -25.34 -7.06
N HIS A 890 -38.30 -24.97 -5.77
CA HIS A 890 -38.33 -25.92 -4.66
C HIS A 890 -39.59 -26.80 -4.70
N SER A 891 -40.76 -26.21 -4.94
CA SER A 891 -42.03 -26.96 -5.08
C SER A 891 -42.11 -27.83 -6.34
N CYS A 892 -41.25 -27.61 -7.33
CA CYS A 892 -41.04 -28.49 -8.49
C CYS A 892 -39.93 -29.53 -8.31
N TYR A 893 -39.35 -29.68 -7.11
CA TYR A 893 -38.23 -30.59 -6.81
C TYR A 893 -37.00 -30.39 -7.73
N ALA A 894 -36.73 -29.15 -8.13
CA ALA A 894 -35.69 -28.84 -9.11
C ALA A 894 -34.34 -28.50 -8.47
N SER A 895 -33.26 -29.07 -9.00
CA SER A 895 -31.87 -28.71 -8.70
C SER A 895 -31.20 -28.09 -9.93
N ILE A 896 -30.54 -26.95 -9.77
CA ILE A 896 -29.84 -26.25 -10.85
C ILE A 896 -28.33 -26.49 -10.72
N ASP A 897 -27.72 -26.96 -11.80
CA ASP A 897 -26.26 -27.03 -11.99
C ASP A 897 -25.86 -25.95 -13.00
N CYS A 898 -25.41 -24.81 -12.48
CA CYS A 898 -24.98 -23.67 -13.28
C CYS A 898 -23.69 -23.92 -14.07
N ILE A 899 -22.85 -24.88 -13.66
CA ILE A 899 -21.57 -25.18 -14.32
C ILE A 899 -21.82 -25.99 -15.59
N THR A 900 -22.76 -26.95 -15.55
CA THR A 900 -23.11 -27.73 -16.75
C THR A 900 -24.27 -27.14 -17.55
N HIS A 901 -24.85 -26.02 -17.09
CA HIS A 901 -26.08 -25.40 -17.58
C HIS A 901 -27.28 -26.36 -17.57
N VAL A 902 -27.41 -27.22 -16.55
CA VAL A 902 -28.48 -28.23 -16.45
C VAL A 902 -29.42 -27.95 -15.27
N VAL A 903 -30.72 -27.96 -15.53
CA VAL A 903 -31.76 -28.00 -14.48
C VAL A 903 -32.35 -29.41 -14.43
N LYS A 904 -32.40 -30.04 -13.24
CA LYS A 904 -32.89 -31.41 -13.04
C LYS A 904 -34.07 -31.41 -12.07
N PHE A 905 -35.21 -31.95 -12.49
CA PHE A 905 -36.45 -32.02 -11.72
C PHE A 905 -36.65 -33.45 -11.17
N HIS A 906 -36.76 -33.57 -9.86
CA HIS A 906 -36.75 -34.84 -9.11
C HIS A 906 -38.13 -35.17 -8.53
N PHE A 907 -39.12 -35.38 -9.39
CA PHE A 907 -40.47 -35.75 -8.95
C PHE A 907 -40.49 -37.16 -8.33
N PRO A 908 -40.97 -37.34 -7.07
CA PRO A 908 -41.01 -38.65 -6.42
C PRO A 908 -41.74 -39.72 -7.26
N GLY A 909 -41.11 -40.88 -7.44
CA GLY A 909 -41.68 -42.00 -8.20
C GLY A 909 -41.66 -41.84 -9.73
N LYS A 910 -40.99 -40.83 -10.28
CA LYS A 910 -40.80 -40.64 -11.73
C LYS A 910 -39.31 -40.54 -12.09
N ALA A 911 -38.99 -40.78 -13.36
CA ALA A 911 -37.62 -40.62 -13.86
C ALA A 911 -37.18 -39.15 -13.74
N VAL A 912 -35.92 -38.92 -13.35
CA VAL A 912 -35.33 -37.58 -13.21
C VAL A 912 -35.33 -36.88 -14.56
N PHE A 913 -36.05 -35.77 -14.64
CA PHE A 913 -36.14 -34.99 -15.88
C PHE A 913 -35.04 -33.93 -15.90
N GLN A 914 -34.16 -33.95 -16.90
CA GLN A 914 -33.08 -32.96 -17.04
C GLN A 914 -33.26 -32.10 -18.29
N TRP A 915 -33.04 -30.80 -18.14
CA TRP A 915 -32.99 -29.81 -19.22
C TRP A 915 -31.61 -29.18 -19.25
N LYS A 916 -30.89 -29.28 -20.37
CA LYS A 916 -29.60 -28.61 -20.58
C LYS A 916 -29.81 -27.39 -21.47
N GLY A 917 -29.43 -26.22 -21.00
CA GLY A 917 -29.46 -24.98 -21.77
C GLY A 917 -28.63 -25.13 -23.06
N SER A 918 -29.18 -24.67 -24.17
CA SER A 918 -28.47 -24.61 -25.46
C SER A 918 -28.33 -23.15 -25.88
N SER A 919 -27.11 -22.75 -26.24
CA SER A 919 -26.85 -21.42 -26.77
C SER A 919 -27.24 -21.40 -28.25
N VAL A 920 -28.43 -20.87 -28.55
CA VAL A 920 -28.95 -20.75 -29.92
C VAL A 920 -29.19 -19.28 -30.24
N ILE A 921 -28.46 -18.76 -31.21
CA ILE A 921 -28.58 -17.37 -31.69
C ILE A 921 -29.95 -17.22 -32.40
N PRO A 922 -30.84 -16.31 -31.97
CA PRO A 922 -32.15 -16.15 -32.60
C PRO A 922 -32.06 -15.59 -34.02
N LYS A 923 -32.83 -16.17 -34.96
CA LYS A 923 -33.04 -15.59 -36.31
C LYS A 923 -34.03 -14.42 -36.26
N GLY A 924 -33.67 -13.35 -35.56
CA GLY A 924 -34.39 -12.06 -35.61
C GLY A 924 -34.00 -11.23 -36.85
N ARG A 925 -34.83 -10.25 -37.22
CA ARG A 925 -34.37 -9.17 -38.11
C ARG A 925 -33.47 -8.23 -37.31
N PHE A 926 -32.19 -8.14 -37.68
CA PHE A 926 -31.24 -7.25 -37.02
C PHE A 926 -31.35 -5.82 -37.57
N ILE A 927 -31.27 -4.82 -36.68
CA ILE A 927 -31.00 -3.43 -37.05
C ILE A 927 -29.73 -2.96 -36.34
N SER A 928 -28.95 -2.09 -36.98
CA SER A 928 -27.78 -1.50 -36.32
C SER A 928 -28.20 -0.56 -35.20
N TYR A 929 -27.35 -0.41 -34.19
CA TYR A 929 -27.57 0.48 -33.04
C TYR A 929 -27.98 1.90 -33.47
N LEU A 930 -27.30 2.47 -34.47
CA LEU A 930 -27.61 3.79 -35.03
C LEU A 930 -29.01 3.87 -35.65
N LYS A 931 -29.49 2.80 -36.29
CA LYS A 931 -30.83 2.75 -36.89
C LYS A 931 -31.92 2.57 -35.82
N SER A 932 -31.63 1.80 -34.76
CA SER A 932 -32.48 1.71 -33.57
C SER A 932 -32.64 3.08 -32.90
N ARG A 933 -31.51 3.74 -32.58
CA ARG A 933 -31.51 5.07 -31.91
C ARG A 933 -32.29 6.13 -32.69
N LYS A 934 -32.26 6.07 -34.03
CA LYS A 934 -32.99 6.99 -34.94
C LYS A 934 -34.49 6.68 -35.08
N LEU A 935 -34.93 5.49 -34.68
CA LEU A 935 -36.36 5.12 -34.58
C LEU A 935 -36.91 5.47 -33.19
N ILE A 936 -36.14 5.22 -32.13
CA ILE A 936 -36.46 5.64 -30.75
C ILE A 936 -36.60 7.17 -30.69
N SER A 937 -35.67 7.92 -31.30
CA SER A 937 -35.75 9.40 -31.39
C SER A 937 -36.91 9.93 -32.25
N LYS A 938 -37.71 9.05 -32.86
CA LYS A 938 -38.95 9.38 -33.60
C LYS A 938 -40.22 8.92 -32.86
N GLY A 939 -40.11 8.50 -31.60
CA GLY A 939 -41.25 8.08 -30.77
C GLY A 939 -41.71 6.64 -31.00
N CYS A 940 -40.90 5.78 -31.64
CA CYS A 940 -41.19 4.35 -31.74
C CYS A 940 -40.70 3.64 -30.47
N ILE A 941 -41.57 3.50 -29.46
CA ILE A 941 -41.19 3.04 -28.11
C ILE A 941 -41.17 1.50 -27.98
N TYR A 942 -41.92 0.76 -28.82
CA TYR A 942 -42.06 -0.70 -28.68
C TYR A 942 -41.84 -1.48 -29.98
N HIS A 943 -40.62 -1.98 -30.18
CA HIS A 943 -40.32 -3.08 -31.10
C HIS A 943 -39.22 -3.98 -30.53
N LEU A 944 -39.47 -5.28 -30.49
CA LEU A 944 -38.53 -6.28 -29.99
C LEU A 944 -37.56 -6.65 -31.13
N VAL A 945 -36.37 -6.02 -31.14
CA VAL A 945 -35.39 -6.14 -32.22
C VAL A 945 -34.00 -6.41 -31.64
N LEU A 946 -33.34 -7.50 -32.06
CA LEU A 946 -31.97 -7.76 -31.66
C LEU A 946 -31.04 -6.76 -32.38
N VAL A 947 -30.35 -5.94 -31.60
CA VAL A 947 -29.37 -4.98 -32.13
C VAL A 947 -28.03 -5.71 -32.31
N LYS A 948 -27.60 -5.94 -33.55
CA LYS A 948 -26.22 -6.41 -33.83
C LYS A 948 -25.33 -5.16 -33.89
N ASP A 949 -24.37 -5.07 -32.98
CA ASP A 949 -23.26 -4.13 -33.17
C ASP A 949 -22.36 -4.66 -34.29
N THR A 950 -22.21 -3.87 -35.35
CA THR A 950 -21.46 -4.26 -36.54
C THR A 950 -20.10 -3.58 -36.55
N LYS A 951 -19.19 -4.04 -35.67
CA LYS A 951 -17.75 -3.88 -35.86
C LYS A 951 -16.98 -5.16 -35.50
N SER A 952 -16.51 -5.81 -36.57
CA SER A 952 -15.51 -6.88 -36.65
C SER A 952 -15.83 -8.20 -35.92
N GLU A 953 -16.16 -9.21 -36.75
CA GLU A 953 -15.78 -10.58 -36.44
C GLU A 953 -14.24 -10.68 -36.38
N SER A 954 -13.71 -11.54 -35.50
CA SER A 954 -12.27 -11.86 -35.48
C SER A 954 -11.93 -12.62 -36.77
N PRO A 955 -10.92 -12.20 -37.56
CA PRO A 955 -10.57 -12.92 -38.77
C PRO A 955 -10.06 -14.31 -38.42
N ILE A 956 -10.71 -15.33 -38.97
CA ILE A 956 -10.20 -16.70 -38.93
C ILE A 956 -8.90 -16.70 -39.75
N VAL A 957 -7.83 -17.29 -39.22
CA VAL A 957 -6.48 -17.29 -39.84
C VAL A 957 -6.46 -17.90 -41.27
N GLN A 958 -7.55 -18.57 -41.67
CA GLN A 958 -7.77 -19.15 -43.00
C GLN A 958 -8.43 -18.19 -44.02
N SER A 959 -8.78 -16.95 -43.65
CA SER A 959 -9.34 -15.94 -44.56
C SER A 959 -8.36 -14.79 -44.87
N VAL A 960 -7.06 -15.01 -44.65
CA VAL A 960 -6.01 -14.13 -45.15
C VAL A 960 -5.68 -14.60 -46.57
N CYS A 961 -6.02 -13.81 -47.60
CA CYS A 961 -5.55 -14.06 -48.96
C CYS A 961 -4.01 -14.16 -48.95
N VAL A 962 -3.51 -15.35 -49.23
CA VAL A 962 -2.07 -15.59 -49.35
C VAL A 962 -1.60 -14.93 -50.64
N ILE A 963 -0.40 -14.33 -50.61
CA ILE A 963 0.20 -13.56 -51.73
C ILE A 963 0.16 -14.31 -53.07
N ASN A 964 0.13 -15.64 -53.04
CA ASN A 964 -0.01 -16.55 -54.18
C ASN A 964 -1.30 -16.36 -55.01
N GLU A 965 -2.33 -15.69 -54.49
CA GLU A 965 -3.57 -15.38 -55.22
C GLU A 965 -3.47 -14.14 -56.14
N PHE A 966 -2.33 -13.43 -56.13
CA PHE A 966 -2.05 -12.26 -56.96
C PHE A 966 -0.89 -12.51 -57.96
N SER A 967 -0.96 -13.59 -58.73
CA SER A 967 0.05 -13.95 -59.74
C SER A 967 0.24 -12.93 -60.87
N GLU A 968 -0.73 -12.03 -61.08
CA GLU A 968 -0.63 -10.89 -62.01
C GLU A 968 0.23 -9.73 -61.45
N VAL A 969 0.44 -9.67 -60.13
CA VAL A 969 1.21 -8.62 -59.43
C VAL A 969 2.58 -9.13 -59.00
N PHE A 970 2.70 -10.43 -58.70
CA PHE A 970 3.94 -11.07 -58.27
C PHE A 970 4.28 -12.23 -59.22
N PRO A 971 5.18 -12.04 -60.21
CA PRO A 971 5.61 -13.14 -61.07
C PRO A 971 6.32 -14.23 -60.26
N GLU A 972 6.08 -15.49 -60.59
CA GLU A 972 6.45 -16.69 -59.80
C GLU A 972 7.95 -16.89 -59.52
N ASN A 973 8.83 -16.04 -60.06
CA ASN A 973 10.27 -16.09 -59.88
C ASN A 973 10.80 -14.81 -59.22
N LEU A 974 10.57 -14.67 -57.92
CA LEU A 974 11.33 -13.74 -57.08
C LEU A 974 12.61 -14.43 -56.58
N PRO A 975 13.81 -14.05 -57.06
CA PRO A 975 15.06 -14.63 -56.58
C PRO A 975 15.28 -14.25 -55.11
N GLY A 976 15.82 -15.18 -54.33
CA GLY A 976 16.07 -14.96 -52.91
C GLY A 976 17.07 -13.84 -52.62
N VAL A 977 16.96 -13.27 -51.41
CA VAL A 977 17.69 -12.11 -50.87
C VAL A 977 17.09 -10.75 -51.28
N LEU A 978 16.77 -9.95 -50.27
CA LEU A 978 16.34 -8.55 -50.43
C LEU A 978 17.46 -7.71 -51.05
N PRO A 979 17.21 -6.89 -52.09
CA PRO A 979 18.18 -5.90 -52.54
C PRO A 979 18.29 -4.78 -51.49
N ASP A 980 19.51 -4.30 -51.25
CA ASP A 980 19.75 -3.06 -50.51
C ASP A 980 18.97 -1.91 -51.17
N ARG A 981 18.24 -1.13 -50.37
CA ARG A 981 17.40 -0.02 -50.85
C ARG A 981 18.05 1.31 -50.52
N GLU A 982 18.48 2.04 -51.55
CA GLU A 982 19.14 3.35 -51.43
C GLU A 982 18.17 4.56 -51.30
N ILE A 983 16.86 4.34 -51.09
CA ILE A 983 15.87 5.42 -51.09
C ILE A 983 14.92 5.31 -49.89
N GLU A 984 14.94 6.32 -49.02
CA GLU A 984 13.92 6.55 -48.00
C GLU A 984 12.63 7.07 -48.64
N PHE A 985 11.47 6.55 -48.21
CA PHE A 985 10.18 7.15 -48.53
C PHE A 985 9.90 8.31 -47.57
N SER A 986 10.18 9.55 -47.97
CA SER A 986 9.54 10.73 -47.39
C SER A 986 8.16 10.93 -48.01
N ILE A 987 7.22 11.45 -47.22
CA ILE A 987 6.03 12.13 -47.74
C ILE A 987 6.30 13.61 -47.53
N ASP A 988 6.61 14.31 -48.61
CA ASP A 988 6.88 15.74 -48.57
C ASP A 988 5.58 16.49 -48.28
N LEU A 989 5.46 16.99 -47.05
CA LEU A 989 4.41 17.95 -46.70
C LEU A 989 4.71 19.28 -47.38
N PHE A 990 3.69 19.91 -47.97
CA PHE A 990 3.79 21.27 -48.47
C PHE A 990 4.34 22.20 -47.38
N PRO A 991 5.22 23.17 -47.72
CA PRO A 991 5.65 24.19 -46.77
C PRO A 991 4.44 24.83 -46.08
N ASP A 992 4.58 25.05 -44.77
CA ASP A 992 3.58 25.62 -43.84
C ASP A 992 2.47 24.68 -43.31
N ASN A 993 2.36 23.42 -43.74
CA ASN A 993 1.40 22.46 -43.16
C ASN A 993 1.98 21.64 -41.98
N GLN A 994 1.40 21.78 -40.78
CA GLN A 994 1.63 20.88 -39.64
C GLN A 994 0.53 19.81 -39.50
N PRO A 995 0.85 18.60 -39.00
CA PRO A 995 -0.16 17.60 -38.67
C PRO A 995 -1.11 18.09 -37.56
N ILE A 996 -2.42 18.09 -37.82
CA ILE A 996 -3.42 18.48 -36.82
C ILE A 996 -3.60 17.33 -35.81
N SER A 997 -2.70 17.24 -34.83
CA SER A 997 -2.81 16.35 -33.67
C SER A 997 -3.75 16.92 -32.59
N ILE A 998 -4.93 17.38 -32.99
CA ILE A 998 -6.00 17.82 -32.08
C ILE A 998 -7.17 16.85 -32.25
N ARG A 999 -7.54 16.12 -31.19
CA ARG A 999 -8.67 15.19 -31.26
C ARG A 999 -9.97 15.96 -31.51
N PRO A 1000 -10.91 15.48 -32.35
CA PRO A 1000 -12.06 16.28 -32.80
C PRO A 1000 -12.97 16.87 -31.71
N TYR A 1001 -13.00 16.27 -30.52
CA TYR A 1001 -13.77 16.78 -29.37
C TYR A 1001 -13.11 17.96 -28.63
N ARG A 1002 -11.85 18.28 -28.94
CA ARG A 1002 -11.11 19.47 -28.47
C ARG A 1002 -11.01 20.58 -29.53
N MET A 1003 -11.62 20.41 -30.71
CA MET A 1003 -11.73 21.47 -31.70
C MET A 1003 -12.95 22.35 -31.39
N ASP A 1004 -12.81 23.67 -31.57
CA ASP A 1004 -13.97 24.55 -31.54
C ASP A 1004 -14.93 24.23 -32.70
N LEU A 1005 -16.21 24.56 -32.54
CA LEU A 1005 -17.27 24.21 -33.49
C LEU A 1005 -17.00 24.72 -34.92
N THR A 1006 -16.28 25.82 -35.08
CA THR A 1006 -15.90 26.42 -36.37
C THR A 1006 -14.83 25.56 -37.04
N LYS A 1007 -13.73 25.26 -36.35
CA LYS A 1007 -12.66 24.36 -36.84
C LYS A 1007 -13.15 22.95 -37.12
N LEU A 1008 -14.04 22.40 -36.29
CA LEU A 1008 -14.64 21.08 -36.53
C LEU A 1008 -15.53 21.07 -37.78
N LYS A 1009 -16.13 22.21 -38.14
CA LYS A 1009 -16.94 22.36 -39.35
C LYS A 1009 -16.05 22.49 -40.58
N GLU A 1010 -15.00 23.31 -40.50
CA GLU A 1010 -13.98 23.48 -41.54
C GLU A 1010 -13.26 22.15 -41.86
N LEU A 1011 -12.83 21.39 -40.84
CA LEU A 1011 -12.24 20.06 -41.03
C LEU A 1011 -13.21 19.09 -41.72
N LYS A 1012 -14.51 19.16 -41.42
CA LYS A 1012 -15.52 18.34 -42.11
C LYS A 1012 -15.70 18.75 -43.56
N GLU A 1013 -15.69 20.05 -43.86
CA GLU A 1013 -15.76 20.56 -45.23
C GLU A 1013 -14.48 20.18 -46.03
N GLN A 1014 -13.30 20.26 -45.43
CA GLN A 1014 -12.04 19.79 -46.01
C GLN A 1014 -12.03 18.27 -46.25
N LEU A 1015 -12.49 17.46 -45.28
CA LEU A 1015 -12.61 16.00 -45.44
C LEU A 1015 -13.63 15.62 -46.53
N ILE A 1016 -14.73 16.36 -46.67
CA ILE A 1016 -15.68 16.16 -47.78
C ILE A 1016 -15.00 16.44 -49.12
N ASN A 1017 -14.28 17.57 -49.24
CA ASN A 1017 -13.55 17.95 -50.46
C ASN A 1017 -12.36 17.05 -50.82
N VAL A 1018 -11.91 16.17 -49.91
CA VAL A 1018 -10.88 15.14 -50.18
C VAL A 1018 -11.52 13.79 -50.57
N ILE A 1019 -12.82 13.61 -50.31
CA ILE A 1019 -13.59 12.38 -50.60
C ILE A 1019 -14.43 12.52 -51.89
N THR A 1020 -14.66 13.75 -52.37
CA THR A 1020 -15.30 14.08 -53.65
C THR A 1020 -14.31 14.52 -54.72
#